data_AF-A0A7W7VTT6-F1
#
_entry.id   AF-A0A7W7VTT6-F1
#
_cell.length_a   1.000
_cell.length_b   1.000
_cell.length_c   1.000
_cell.angle_alpha   90.00
_cell.angle_beta   90.00
_cell.angle_gamma   90.00
#
_symmetry.space_group_name_H-M   'P 1'
#
loop_
_entity.id
_entity.type
_entity.pdbx_description
1 polymer ?
#
loop_
_entity_poly.entity_id
_entity_poly.type
_entity_poly.pdbx_seq_one_letter_code
_entity_poly.pdbx_strand_id
1 'polypeptide(L)'
;MRQDLSGPLRGLIGGQCLGQGGDGLAQIAFAQFVLFDVGKGATPARIALVLAVTLLPFSLVGPFAGVLLDRFDRRRTLVVVSMLRAVLVLAGAVIVAQRWTPAAYVATLLLLSSSRLVLTAKGAALPRTVPRERLVPANALSALAGSAAAFLGAVGGSQFVGWSAAVGFVAAGLLYAGAAVVFARLPYLGGRGAEAGADRVLSRLRRVAVDLGDGLRVVGGTPAIRRPLLAVATHRLLLGAGFVLLVLVADSQYGLKASGYGIALAVTGVATFAASAAAPALAARYGARALLPAAFLPAAAAAYVGGLLPSLWVLVPCVGVAAFAFQVLKVCTDALLGGATPDSARGRVFAIYDMIYNVSFVLAGLVMVPWWHSGHQRALFWWVAAGFTVGWAVFGAVERGWRPRERLAHRLTGGRQRRAKSPGRYRGRLGAFAAGLLPALAFPAPAWWWLAWFALVPLTLLVRAAPTRREGVVRAWWGLAGFEVATQYWLLPEIGPALALLAVLLGALWLPWGWAVHRLLAAPLSGRRTAAALVVVPSAWLCAEGVRSWQSLGGPWALLGATQWNQPMMLSTASLGGVWLTGFLVACVNTALVVILIQRQFRVRALALVTAAGCLAAGPIWSAVRPGLPVVGSVPVAVVQPGVATPASQQAFEVAETTQLALRHPVLVVWGESSLADNVNSAASTDAGLAALARTVGGDLLVNGDAPAANGSGFYKQALLIGPGGVLGTYEKIRLVPFGEYIPLRAALGWLTGISRAAPTNVLRGDRTVVMRAGPLSFGPLICYESTFPDMARTEVADGAQLLVYQTSTSTFQGSWAQPQHASLAAVRAAETGRPAVQVGLTGDSAVFDAHGRVLAWHGAGYRGAFVTRVPLVSGSTPYQRAGDWMLAVAFTALAGAATAAGVERRRAG
;
A
#
# COMPACT_ATOMS: atom_id res chain seq x y z
N MET A 1 -24.54 -21.12 -44.99
CA MET A 1 -24.98 -20.41 -43.76
C MET A 1 -26.49 -20.47 -43.50
N ARG A 2 -27.40 -20.09 -44.42
CA ARG A 2 -28.86 -20.17 -44.16
C ARG A 2 -29.42 -21.60 -44.06
N GLN A 3 -28.85 -22.57 -44.76
CA GLN A 3 -29.22 -24.00 -44.64
C GLN A 3 -28.61 -24.72 -43.42
N ASP A 4 -27.69 -24.06 -42.67
CA ASP A 4 -26.94 -24.69 -41.57
C ASP A 4 -27.52 -24.42 -40.17
N LEU A 5 -28.60 -23.62 -40.09
CA LEU A 5 -29.32 -23.26 -38.87
C LEU A 5 -30.57 -24.14 -38.63
N SER A 6 -30.73 -25.26 -39.32
CA SER A 6 -31.80 -26.24 -39.05
C SER A 6 -31.26 -27.39 -38.19
N GLY A 7 -31.97 -27.73 -37.10
CA GLY A 7 -31.64 -28.87 -36.24
C GLY A 7 -31.07 -28.52 -34.84
N PRO A 8 -30.39 -29.48 -34.16
CA PRO A 8 -29.96 -29.37 -32.76
C PRO A 8 -29.04 -28.19 -32.46
N LEU A 9 -28.23 -27.74 -33.43
CA LEU A 9 -27.36 -26.58 -33.28
C LEU A 9 -28.15 -25.29 -32.98
N ARG A 10 -29.30 -25.07 -33.64
CA ARG A 10 -30.14 -23.90 -33.41
C ARG A 10 -30.74 -23.89 -32.01
N GLY A 11 -31.17 -25.04 -31.51
CA GLY A 11 -31.63 -25.17 -30.12
C GLY A 11 -30.50 -24.90 -29.12
N LEU A 12 -29.29 -25.41 -29.39
CA LEU A 12 -28.14 -25.22 -28.52
C LEU A 12 -27.70 -23.74 -28.46
N ILE A 13 -27.62 -23.06 -29.61
CA ILE A 13 -27.31 -21.63 -29.69
C ILE A 13 -28.46 -20.78 -29.13
N GLY A 14 -29.71 -21.11 -29.44
CA GLY A 14 -30.89 -20.37 -28.94
C GLY A 14 -30.99 -20.39 -27.42
N GLY A 15 -30.84 -21.56 -26.79
CA GLY A 15 -30.80 -21.68 -25.33
C GLY A 15 -29.60 -20.96 -24.71
N GLN A 16 -28.44 -20.97 -25.38
CA GLN A 16 -27.29 -20.17 -24.96
C GLN A 16 -27.59 -18.66 -25.02
N CYS A 17 -28.19 -18.16 -26.10
CA CYS A 17 -28.50 -16.75 -26.24
C CYS A 17 -29.47 -16.28 -25.15
N LEU A 18 -30.54 -17.04 -24.90
CA LEU A 18 -31.46 -16.75 -23.80
C LEU A 18 -30.73 -16.75 -22.45
N GLY A 19 -29.92 -17.78 -22.18
CA GLY A 19 -29.15 -17.89 -20.94
C GLY A 19 -28.11 -16.78 -20.77
N GLN A 20 -27.43 -16.35 -21.82
CA GLN A 20 -26.44 -15.28 -21.71
C GLN A 20 -27.09 -13.88 -21.69
N GLY A 21 -28.21 -13.69 -22.39
CA GLY A 21 -29.03 -12.48 -22.24
C GLY A 21 -29.56 -12.32 -20.82
N GLY A 22 -29.99 -13.42 -20.18
CA GLY A 22 -30.34 -13.44 -18.77
C GLY A 22 -29.16 -13.07 -17.85
N ASP A 23 -27.95 -13.54 -18.15
CA ASP A 23 -26.76 -13.16 -17.39
C ASP A 23 -26.51 -11.65 -17.46
N GLY A 24 -26.59 -11.07 -18.66
CA GLY A 24 -26.43 -9.62 -18.86
C GLY A 24 -27.46 -8.80 -18.07
N LEU A 25 -28.73 -9.20 -18.11
CA LEU A 25 -29.81 -8.59 -17.33
C LEU A 25 -29.53 -8.66 -15.83
N ALA A 26 -29.22 -9.86 -15.32
CA ALA A 26 -29.00 -10.09 -13.89
C ALA A 26 -27.75 -9.34 -13.38
N GLN A 27 -26.69 -9.24 -14.19
CA GLN A 27 -25.48 -8.48 -13.84
C GLN A 27 -25.75 -6.99 -13.68
N ILE A 28 -26.53 -6.38 -14.58
CA ILE A 28 -26.87 -4.95 -14.51
C ILE A 28 -27.89 -4.68 -13.40
N ALA A 29 -28.88 -5.54 -13.21
CA ALA A 29 -29.83 -5.45 -12.10
C ALA A 29 -29.11 -5.53 -10.73
N PHE A 30 -28.16 -6.44 -10.60
CA PHE A 30 -27.33 -6.56 -9.40
C PHE A 30 -26.45 -5.33 -9.18
N ALA A 31 -25.79 -4.83 -10.22
CA ALA A 31 -24.97 -3.63 -10.13
C ALA A 31 -25.80 -2.42 -9.68
N GLN A 32 -27.03 -2.25 -10.20
CA GLN A 32 -27.93 -1.20 -9.72
C GLN A 32 -28.25 -1.32 -8.25
N PHE A 33 -28.67 -2.50 -7.83
CA PHE A 33 -29.08 -2.71 -6.46
C PHE A 33 -27.95 -2.34 -5.49
N VAL A 34 -26.75 -2.87 -5.73
CA VAL A 34 -25.59 -2.70 -4.85
C VAL A 34 -25.04 -1.27 -4.87
N LEU A 35 -24.97 -0.64 -6.05
CA LEU A 35 -24.33 0.67 -6.19
C LEU A 35 -25.29 1.82 -5.88
N PHE A 36 -26.58 1.68 -6.19
CA PHE A 36 -27.51 2.82 -6.22
C PHE A 36 -28.77 2.64 -5.36
N ASP A 37 -29.35 1.45 -5.23
CA ASP A 37 -30.63 1.29 -4.50
C ASP A 37 -30.48 1.18 -2.98
N VAL A 38 -29.32 0.74 -2.48
CA VAL A 38 -29.04 0.63 -1.02
C VAL A 38 -28.70 2.00 -0.38
N GLY A 39 -28.76 3.10 -1.15
CA GLY A 39 -28.68 4.47 -0.63
C GLY A 39 -27.28 4.92 -0.19
N LYS A 40 -26.23 4.21 -0.62
CA LYS A 40 -24.85 4.48 -0.19
C LYS A 40 -23.91 4.98 -1.32
N GLY A 41 -24.40 5.11 -2.56
CA GLY A 41 -23.65 5.60 -3.74
C GLY A 41 -22.58 4.65 -4.30
N ALA A 42 -22.03 4.99 -5.47
CA ALA A 42 -20.95 4.23 -6.08
C ALA A 42 -19.61 4.56 -5.38
N THR A 43 -18.92 3.52 -4.92
CA THR A 43 -17.55 3.63 -4.36
C THR A 43 -16.66 2.60 -5.04
N PRO A 44 -15.34 2.82 -5.17
CA PRO A 44 -14.47 1.85 -5.82
C PRO A 44 -14.52 0.48 -5.14
N ALA A 45 -14.68 0.42 -3.82
CA ALA A 45 -14.80 -0.83 -3.08
C ALA A 45 -16.07 -1.61 -3.44
N ARG A 46 -17.21 -0.93 -3.59
CA ARG A 46 -18.45 -1.59 -4.03
C ARG A 46 -18.40 -1.98 -5.50
N ILE A 47 -17.83 -1.14 -6.36
CA ILE A 47 -17.63 -1.49 -7.76
C ILE A 47 -16.71 -2.72 -7.86
N ALA A 48 -15.63 -2.77 -7.08
CA ALA A 48 -14.72 -3.92 -7.00
C ALA A 48 -15.45 -5.19 -6.54
N LEU A 49 -16.33 -5.10 -5.54
CA LEU A 49 -17.16 -6.22 -5.08
C LEU A 49 -18.16 -6.68 -6.15
N VAL A 50 -18.81 -5.75 -6.86
CA VAL A 50 -19.68 -6.08 -8.00
C VAL A 50 -18.88 -6.79 -9.10
N LEU A 51 -17.70 -6.27 -9.46
CA LEU A 51 -16.81 -6.91 -10.44
C LEU A 51 -16.32 -8.29 -9.95
N ALA A 52 -16.02 -8.44 -8.66
CA ALA A 52 -15.57 -9.69 -8.08
C ALA A 52 -16.66 -10.77 -8.17
N VAL A 53 -17.89 -10.46 -7.74
CA VAL A 53 -19.02 -11.38 -7.81
C VAL A 53 -19.39 -11.71 -9.26
N THR A 54 -19.21 -10.77 -10.19
CA THR A 54 -19.56 -10.98 -11.59
C THR A 54 -18.52 -11.75 -12.40
N LEU A 55 -17.22 -11.59 -12.12
CA LEU A 55 -16.13 -12.11 -12.95
C LEU A 55 -15.34 -13.27 -12.32
N LEU A 56 -15.19 -13.32 -10.99
CA LEU A 56 -14.43 -14.39 -10.35
C LEU A 56 -15.05 -15.79 -10.50
N PRO A 57 -16.39 -15.98 -10.57
CA PRO A 57 -16.95 -17.30 -10.85
C PRO A 57 -16.40 -17.97 -12.11
N PHE A 58 -16.15 -17.19 -13.16
CA PHE A 58 -15.56 -17.70 -14.41
C PHE A 58 -14.12 -18.20 -14.21
N SER A 59 -13.40 -17.64 -13.25
CA SER A 59 -12.01 -18.02 -12.92
C SER A 59 -11.93 -19.17 -11.92
N LEU A 60 -12.81 -19.16 -10.91
CA LEU A 60 -12.77 -20.11 -9.79
C LEU A 60 -13.48 -21.43 -10.12
N VAL A 61 -14.61 -21.37 -10.82
CA VAL A 61 -15.42 -22.56 -11.17
C VAL A 61 -14.99 -23.14 -12.52
N GLY A 62 -14.52 -22.29 -13.44
CA GLY A 62 -14.20 -22.65 -14.81
C GLY A 62 -13.29 -23.87 -14.97
N PRO A 63 -12.13 -23.94 -14.30
CA PRO A 63 -11.22 -25.08 -14.39
C PRO A 63 -11.80 -26.42 -13.90
N PHE A 64 -12.77 -26.39 -12.99
CA PHE A 64 -13.34 -27.58 -12.35
C PHE A 64 -14.67 -28.04 -12.98
N ALA A 65 -15.36 -27.15 -13.69
CA ALA A 65 -16.68 -27.40 -14.29
C ALA A 65 -16.70 -28.64 -15.19
N GLY A 66 -15.65 -28.88 -15.97
CA GLY A 66 -15.56 -30.03 -16.89
C GLY A 66 -15.62 -31.39 -16.17
N VAL A 67 -14.96 -31.51 -15.01
CA VAL A 67 -14.91 -32.77 -14.23
C VAL A 67 -16.29 -33.14 -13.68
N LEU A 68 -17.08 -32.15 -13.30
CA LEU A 68 -18.44 -32.33 -12.81
C LEU A 68 -19.39 -32.75 -13.95
N LEU A 69 -19.18 -32.21 -15.14
CA LEU A 69 -20.07 -32.40 -16.29
C LEU A 69 -19.93 -33.76 -16.98
N ASP A 70 -18.76 -34.39 -16.92
CA ASP A 70 -18.54 -35.71 -17.56
C ASP A 70 -19.44 -36.83 -17.00
N ARG A 71 -20.07 -36.59 -15.84
CA ARG A 71 -20.94 -37.53 -15.11
C ARG A 71 -22.43 -37.40 -15.38
N PHE A 72 -22.86 -36.34 -16.04
CA PHE A 72 -24.28 -36.07 -16.20
C PHE A 72 -24.61 -36.03 -17.69
N ASP A 73 -25.82 -36.45 -18.01
CA ASP A 73 -26.33 -36.22 -19.36
C ASP A 73 -26.30 -34.73 -19.66
N ARG A 74 -25.62 -34.36 -20.75
CA ARG A 74 -25.39 -32.95 -21.10
C ARG A 74 -26.69 -32.20 -21.34
N ARG A 75 -27.70 -32.83 -21.94
CA ARG A 75 -29.04 -32.22 -22.14
C ARG A 75 -29.71 -31.98 -20.80
N ARG A 76 -29.81 -32.99 -19.93
CA ARG A 76 -30.37 -32.86 -18.57
C ARG A 76 -29.64 -31.79 -17.77
N THR A 77 -28.31 -31.72 -17.87
CA THR A 77 -27.55 -30.69 -17.17
C THR A 77 -27.88 -29.29 -17.67
N LEU A 78 -27.97 -29.09 -19.00
CA LEU A 78 -28.38 -27.80 -19.57
C LEU A 78 -29.78 -27.38 -19.10
N VAL A 79 -30.73 -28.32 -19.02
CA VAL A 79 -32.10 -28.05 -18.53
C VAL A 79 -32.12 -27.74 -17.04
N VAL A 80 -31.61 -28.66 -16.20
CA VAL A 80 -31.65 -28.55 -14.73
C VAL A 80 -30.92 -27.31 -14.25
N VAL A 81 -29.72 -27.04 -14.78
CA VAL A 81 -28.96 -25.84 -14.38
C VAL A 81 -29.66 -24.57 -14.86
N SER A 82 -30.34 -24.57 -16.01
CA SER A 82 -31.13 -23.41 -16.45
C SER A 82 -32.37 -23.18 -15.59
N MET A 83 -33.05 -24.25 -15.13
CA MET A 83 -34.16 -24.13 -14.17
C MET A 83 -33.66 -23.64 -12.80
N LEU A 84 -32.53 -24.17 -12.33
CA LEU A 84 -31.88 -23.69 -11.10
C LEU A 84 -31.56 -22.20 -11.21
N ARG A 85 -31.06 -21.73 -12.35
CA ARG A 85 -30.82 -20.31 -12.60
C ARG A 85 -32.09 -19.48 -12.56
N ALA A 86 -33.20 -19.97 -13.12
CA ALA A 86 -34.50 -19.32 -13.02
C ALA A 86 -34.97 -19.20 -11.55
N VAL A 87 -34.79 -20.25 -10.75
CA VAL A 87 -35.13 -20.20 -9.30
C VAL A 87 -34.21 -19.25 -8.54
N LEU A 88 -32.90 -19.35 -8.74
CA LEU A 88 -31.91 -18.50 -8.06
C LEU A 88 -32.11 -17.02 -8.38
N VAL A 89 -32.47 -16.68 -9.61
CA VAL A 89 -32.67 -15.28 -10.01
C VAL A 89 -33.99 -14.71 -9.46
N LEU A 90 -35.05 -15.52 -9.37
CA LEU A 90 -36.31 -15.12 -8.72
C LEU A 90 -36.14 -14.96 -7.20
N ALA A 91 -35.41 -15.87 -6.55
CA ALA A 91 -35.01 -15.69 -5.15
C ALA A 91 -34.17 -14.41 -4.98
N GLY A 92 -33.27 -14.13 -5.91
CA GLY A 92 -32.52 -12.87 -5.97
C GLY A 92 -33.43 -11.64 -6.07
N ALA A 93 -34.50 -11.69 -6.88
CA ALA A 93 -35.48 -10.62 -6.98
C ALA A 93 -36.16 -10.32 -5.63
N VAL A 94 -36.54 -11.37 -4.87
CA VAL A 94 -37.14 -11.24 -3.53
C VAL A 94 -36.14 -10.65 -2.53
N ILE A 95 -34.90 -11.17 -2.52
CA ILE A 95 -33.81 -10.68 -1.64
C ILE A 95 -33.53 -9.20 -1.88
N VAL A 96 -33.50 -8.78 -3.15
CA VAL A 96 -33.29 -7.39 -3.56
C VAL A 96 -34.46 -6.50 -3.18
N ALA A 97 -35.70 -6.97 -3.36
CA ALA A 97 -36.91 -6.26 -2.91
C ALA A 97 -36.91 -6.05 -1.38
N GLN A 98 -36.41 -7.02 -0.62
CA GLN A 98 -36.24 -6.92 0.84
C GLN A 98 -34.97 -6.14 1.27
N ARG A 99 -34.17 -5.66 0.31
CA ARG A 99 -32.92 -4.91 0.53
C ARG A 99 -31.85 -5.64 1.35
N TRP A 100 -31.81 -6.97 1.30
CA TRP A 100 -30.84 -7.76 2.06
C TRP A 100 -29.50 -7.94 1.31
N THR A 101 -28.58 -6.99 1.49
CA THR A 101 -27.36 -6.88 0.67
C THR A 101 -26.42 -8.09 0.73
N PRO A 102 -26.08 -8.68 1.90
CA PRO A 102 -25.21 -9.86 1.96
C PRO A 102 -25.78 -11.07 1.21
N ALA A 103 -27.08 -11.30 1.35
CA ALA A 103 -27.77 -12.38 0.65
C ALA A 103 -27.80 -12.16 -0.87
N ALA A 104 -27.90 -10.91 -1.33
CA ALA A 104 -27.84 -10.58 -2.76
C ALA A 104 -26.47 -10.93 -3.37
N TYR A 105 -25.37 -10.63 -2.68
CA TYR A 105 -24.02 -11.02 -3.13
C TYR A 105 -23.90 -12.54 -3.29
N VAL A 106 -24.38 -13.31 -2.31
CA VAL A 106 -24.33 -14.79 -2.35
C VAL A 106 -25.21 -15.34 -3.47
N ALA A 107 -26.46 -14.86 -3.59
CA ALA A 107 -27.39 -15.29 -4.63
C ALA A 107 -26.84 -15.05 -6.04
N THR A 108 -26.31 -13.85 -6.30
CA THR A 108 -25.71 -13.53 -7.61
C THR A 108 -24.42 -14.31 -7.87
N LEU A 109 -23.60 -14.54 -6.85
CA LEU A 109 -22.40 -15.37 -6.99
C LEU A 109 -22.76 -16.82 -7.39
N LEU A 110 -23.77 -17.42 -6.75
CA LEU A 110 -24.27 -18.75 -7.08
C LEU A 110 -24.87 -18.78 -8.50
N LEU A 111 -25.66 -17.77 -8.85
CA LEU A 111 -26.25 -17.62 -10.18
C LEU A 111 -25.18 -17.59 -11.27
N LEU A 112 -24.16 -16.73 -11.14
CA LEU A 112 -23.11 -16.59 -12.15
C LEU A 112 -22.14 -17.78 -12.16
N SER A 113 -21.92 -18.43 -11.01
CA SER A 113 -21.19 -19.71 -10.93
C SER A 113 -21.89 -20.81 -11.72
N SER A 114 -23.22 -20.88 -11.64
CA SER A 114 -24.00 -21.87 -12.39
C SER A 114 -24.02 -21.59 -13.90
N SER A 115 -23.92 -20.33 -14.34
CA SER A 115 -23.76 -19.98 -15.77
C SER A 115 -22.51 -20.64 -16.38
N ARG A 116 -21.42 -20.76 -15.61
CA ARG A 116 -20.21 -21.42 -16.09
C ARG A 116 -20.41 -22.91 -16.37
N LEU A 117 -21.28 -23.58 -15.60
CA LEU A 117 -21.65 -24.99 -15.86
C LEU A 117 -22.43 -25.12 -17.17
N VAL A 118 -23.37 -24.21 -17.46
CA VAL A 118 -24.12 -24.21 -18.73
C VAL A 118 -23.18 -24.01 -19.92
N LEU A 119 -22.28 -23.04 -19.85
CA LEU A 119 -21.31 -22.77 -20.93
C LEU A 119 -20.38 -23.95 -21.19
N THR A 120 -19.93 -24.62 -20.13
CA THR A 120 -19.06 -25.81 -20.23
C THR A 120 -19.84 -27.01 -20.78
N ALA A 121 -21.08 -27.23 -20.34
CA ALA A 121 -21.97 -28.29 -20.84
C ALA A 121 -22.26 -28.10 -22.33
N LYS A 122 -22.52 -26.85 -22.74
CA LYS A 122 -22.73 -26.46 -24.13
C LYS A 122 -21.48 -26.71 -24.97
N GLY A 123 -20.31 -26.29 -24.49
CA GLY A 123 -19.04 -26.52 -25.19
C GLY A 123 -18.78 -28.01 -25.44
N ALA A 124 -19.12 -28.87 -24.47
CA ALA A 124 -19.01 -30.32 -24.62
C ALA A 124 -20.10 -30.95 -25.50
N ALA A 125 -21.26 -30.31 -25.63
CA ALA A 125 -22.37 -30.76 -26.48
C ALA A 125 -22.22 -30.34 -27.95
N LEU A 126 -21.57 -29.21 -28.22
CA LEU A 126 -21.42 -28.63 -29.55
C LEU A 126 -20.90 -29.64 -30.60
N PRO A 127 -19.87 -30.47 -30.31
CA PRO A 127 -19.37 -31.43 -31.29
C PRO A 127 -20.32 -32.56 -31.70
N ARG A 128 -21.44 -32.72 -31.00
CA ARG A 128 -22.48 -33.71 -31.30
C ARG A 128 -23.65 -33.13 -32.09
N THR A 129 -23.64 -31.81 -32.33
CA THR A 129 -24.71 -31.10 -33.03
C THR A 129 -24.35 -30.77 -34.48
N VAL A 130 -23.07 -30.88 -34.87
CA VAL A 130 -22.58 -30.63 -36.22
C VAL A 130 -21.49 -31.62 -36.62
N PRO A 131 -21.33 -31.92 -37.92
CA PRO A 131 -20.19 -32.67 -38.45
C PRO A 131 -18.83 -32.02 -38.12
N ARG A 132 -17.75 -32.83 -38.09
CA ARG A 132 -16.41 -32.38 -37.67
C ARG A 132 -15.86 -31.23 -38.52
N GLU A 133 -16.16 -31.24 -39.81
CA GLU A 133 -15.71 -30.25 -40.79
C GLU A 133 -16.33 -28.87 -40.53
N ARG A 134 -17.46 -28.81 -39.81
CA ARG A 134 -18.22 -27.58 -39.51
C ARG A 134 -18.09 -27.12 -38.06
N LEU A 135 -17.26 -27.77 -37.25
CA LEU A 135 -17.08 -27.43 -35.83
C LEU A 135 -16.52 -26.03 -35.61
N VAL A 136 -15.51 -25.63 -36.39
CA VAL A 136 -14.86 -24.32 -36.24
C VAL A 136 -15.82 -23.17 -36.58
N PRO A 137 -16.53 -23.20 -37.74
CA PRO A 137 -17.58 -22.23 -38.03
C PRO A 137 -18.72 -22.20 -36.99
N ALA A 138 -19.18 -23.37 -36.53
CA ALA A 138 -20.25 -23.45 -35.53
C ALA A 138 -19.82 -22.87 -34.17
N ASN A 139 -18.58 -23.12 -33.76
CA ASN A 139 -18.03 -22.56 -32.53
C ASN A 139 -17.84 -21.04 -32.60
N ALA A 140 -17.36 -20.52 -33.75
CA ALA A 140 -17.25 -19.09 -33.97
C ALA A 140 -18.62 -18.40 -33.95
N LEU A 141 -19.63 -18.98 -34.63
CA LEU A 141 -21.00 -18.47 -34.61
C LEU A 141 -21.60 -18.50 -33.20
N SER A 142 -21.41 -19.60 -32.47
CA SER A 142 -21.90 -19.76 -31.09
C SER A 142 -21.24 -18.77 -30.12
N ALA A 143 -19.95 -18.48 -30.28
CA ALA A 143 -19.24 -17.48 -29.48
C ALA A 143 -19.75 -16.06 -29.78
N LEU A 144 -19.98 -15.74 -31.05
CA LEU A 144 -20.49 -14.45 -31.50
C LEU A 144 -21.92 -14.21 -31.00
N ALA A 145 -22.83 -15.16 -31.25
CA ALA A 145 -24.23 -15.07 -30.87
C ALA A 145 -24.39 -14.96 -29.34
N GLY A 146 -23.61 -15.75 -28.60
CA GLY A 146 -23.60 -15.71 -27.15
C GLY A 146 -23.13 -14.38 -26.55
N SER A 147 -22.04 -13.83 -27.09
CA SER A 147 -21.50 -12.54 -26.65
C SER A 147 -22.45 -11.39 -27.00
N ALA A 148 -23.07 -11.42 -28.19
CA ALA A 148 -24.08 -10.47 -28.60
C ALA A 148 -25.33 -10.55 -27.70
N ALA A 149 -25.78 -11.74 -27.34
CA ALA A 149 -26.91 -11.92 -26.44
C ALA A 149 -26.63 -11.40 -25.02
N ALA A 150 -25.46 -11.70 -24.45
CA ALA A 150 -25.04 -11.14 -23.16
C ALA A 150 -25.04 -9.61 -23.17
N PHE A 151 -24.54 -9.04 -24.27
CA PHE A 151 -24.48 -7.61 -24.46
C PHE A 151 -25.86 -6.96 -24.58
N LEU A 152 -26.73 -7.49 -25.43
CA LEU A 152 -28.11 -7.03 -25.56
C LEU A 152 -28.88 -7.20 -24.26
N GLY A 153 -28.60 -8.26 -23.49
CA GLY A 153 -29.12 -8.44 -22.13
C GLY A 153 -28.69 -7.33 -21.19
N ALA A 154 -27.41 -6.94 -21.19
CA ALA A 154 -26.91 -5.84 -20.36
C ALA A 154 -27.50 -4.48 -20.77
N VAL A 155 -27.56 -4.18 -22.07
CA VAL A 155 -28.15 -2.93 -22.59
C VAL A 155 -29.66 -2.87 -22.36
N GLY A 156 -30.38 -3.98 -22.57
CA GLY A 156 -31.80 -4.08 -22.23
C GLY A 156 -32.03 -3.94 -20.72
N GLY A 157 -31.15 -4.55 -19.92
CA GLY A 157 -31.18 -4.48 -18.46
C GLY A 157 -31.07 -3.08 -17.92
N SER A 158 -30.21 -2.24 -18.52
CA SER A 158 -30.08 -0.85 -18.08
C SER A 158 -31.38 -0.05 -18.26
N GLN A 159 -32.28 -0.46 -19.16
CA GLN A 159 -33.60 0.15 -19.31
C GLN A 159 -34.57 -0.31 -18.22
N PHE A 160 -34.70 -1.63 -18.00
CA PHE A 160 -35.59 -2.21 -16.98
C PHE A 160 -35.28 -1.74 -15.56
N VAL A 161 -33.99 -1.60 -15.29
CA VAL A 161 -33.46 -1.22 -13.99
C VAL A 161 -33.71 0.26 -13.66
N GLY A 162 -34.08 1.07 -14.66
CA GLY A 162 -34.63 2.41 -14.44
C GLY A 162 -35.94 2.41 -13.65
N TRP A 163 -36.69 1.29 -13.62
CA TRP A 163 -37.88 1.12 -12.80
C TRP A 163 -37.54 0.49 -11.44
N SER A 164 -36.94 -0.70 -11.44
CA SER A 164 -36.37 -1.33 -10.24
C SER A 164 -35.41 -2.46 -10.61
N ALA A 165 -34.43 -2.73 -9.75
CA ALA A 165 -33.55 -3.89 -9.91
C ALA A 165 -34.32 -5.22 -9.92
N ALA A 166 -35.41 -5.34 -9.15
CA ALA A 166 -36.23 -6.56 -9.09
C ALA A 166 -36.86 -6.94 -10.45
N VAL A 167 -37.33 -5.95 -11.23
CA VAL A 167 -37.88 -6.19 -12.57
C VAL A 167 -36.83 -6.79 -13.52
N GLY A 168 -35.58 -6.30 -13.44
CA GLY A 168 -34.47 -6.86 -14.21
C GLY A 168 -34.17 -8.33 -13.87
N PHE A 169 -34.26 -8.71 -12.60
CA PHE A 169 -34.11 -10.10 -12.16
C PHE A 169 -35.26 -11.00 -12.64
N VAL A 170 -36.50 -10.52 -12.60
CA VAL A 170 -37.67 -11.26 -13.12
C VAL A 170 -37.55 -11.49 -14.63
N ALA A 171 -37.17 -10.46 -15.40
CA ALA A 171 -36.92 -10.59 -16.83
C ALA A 171 -35.81 -11.61 -17.15
N ALA A 172 -34.73 -11.62 -16.37
CA ALA A 172 -33.69 -12.64 -16.48
C ALA A 172 -34.22 -14.06 -16.20
N GLY A 173 -35.13 -14.21 -15.22
CA GLY A 173 -35.79 -15.47 -14.88
C GLY A 173 -36.60 -16.05 -16.03
N LEU A 174 -37.35 -15.20 -16.74
CA LEU A 174 -38.09 -15.60 -17.95
C LEU A 174 -37.15 -16.11 -19.05
N LEU A 175 -36.00 -15.46 -19.26
CA LEU A 175 -35.00 -15.92 -20.22
C LEU A 175 -34.38 -17.27 -19.82
N TYR A 176 -34.10 -17.49 -18.53
CA TYR A 176 -33.59 -18.79 -18.05
C TYR A 176 -34.62 -19.92 -18.17
N ALA A 177 -35.88 -19.65 -17.85
CA ALA A 177 -36.97 -20.61 -18.06
C ALA A 177 -37.13 -20.93 -19.55
N GLY A 178 -37.08 -19.91 -20.41
CA GLY A 178 -37.07 -20.08 -21.87
C GLY A 178 -35.87 -20.92 -22.36
N ALA A 179 -34.67 -20.68 -21.83
CA ALA A 179 -33.49 -21.47 -22.14
C ALA A 179 -33.68 -22.95 -21.75
N ALA A 180 -34.25 -23.23 -20.58
CA ALA A 180 -34.57 -24.59 -20.13
C ALA A 180 -35.56 -25.29 -21.08
N VAL A 181 -36.61 -24.60 -21.52
CA VAL A 181 -37.58 -25.13 -22.50
C VAL A 181 -36.92 -25.43 -23.84
N VAL A 182 -36.04 -24.55 -24.32
CA VAL A 182 -35.30 -24.77 -25.58
C VAL A 182 -34.34 -25.96 -25.45
N PHE A 183 -33.59 -26.06 -24.36
CA PHE A 183 -32.70 -27.20 -24.11
C PHE A 183 -33.46 -28.52 -23.91
N ALA A 184 -34.68 -28.47 -23.36
CA ALA A 184 -35.53 -29.63 -23.21
C ALA A 184 -35.96 -30.23 -24.55
N ARG A 185 -35.95 -29.47 -25.65
CA ARG A 185 -36.26 -29.95 -27.00
C ARG A 185 -35.06 -30.56 -27.75
N LEU A 186 -33.86 -30.53 -27.16
CA LEU A 186 -32.67 -31.12 -27.79
C LEU A 186 -32.68 -32.65 -27.74
N PRO A 187 -32.05 -33.34 -28.71
CA PRO A 187 -31.83 -34.77 -28.62
C PRO A 187 -30.84 -35.13 -27.50
N TYR A 188 -30.62 -36.41 -27.26
CA TYR A 188 -29.60 -36.88 -26.31
C TYR A 188 -28.19 -36.42 -26.76
N LEU A 189 -27.54 -35.61 -25.91
CA LEU A 189 -26.19 -35.06 -26.15
C LEU A 189 -25.11 -35.82 -25.36
N GLY A 190 -25.54 -36.89 -24.69
CA GLY A 190 -24.81 -37.86 -23.88
C GLY A 190 -23.95 -37.37 -22.72
N GLY A 191 -23.40 -38.36 -22.02
CA GLY A 191 -22.80 -38.28 -20.68
C GLY A 191 -22.89 -39.69 -20.08
N ARG A 192 -22.04 -40.05 -19.12
CA ARG A 192 -22.18 -41.35 -18.43
C ARG A 192 -23.30 -41.21 -17.39
N GLY A 193 -24.17 -42.21 -17.24
CA GLY A 193 -25.09 -42.27 -16.08
C GLY A 193 -24.30 -42.30 -14.77
N ALA A 194 -25.00 -42.08 -13.64
CA ALA A 194 -24.44 -41.86 -12.30
C ALA A 194 -23.72 -43.09 -11.65
N GLU A 195 -22.96 -43.89 -12.41
CA GLU A 195 -22.35 -45.15 -11.95
C GLU A 195 -20.90 -45.02 -11.44
N ALA A 196 -20.36 -43.81 -11.25
CA ALA A 196 -19.02 -43.65 -10.67
C ALA A 196 -19.11 -43.32 -9.17
N GLY A 197 -18.33 -44.00 -8.32
CA GLY A 197 -18.28 -43.75 -6.86
C GLY A 197 -17.64 -42.40 -6.46
N ALA A 198 -17.98 -41.88 -5.28
CA ALA A 198 -17.56 -40.57 -4.75
C ALA A 198 -16.03 -40.45 -4.55
N ASP A 199 -15.32 -41.55 -4.27
CA ASP A 199 -13.88 -41.59 -3.98
C ASP A 199 -12.97 -41.17 -5.17
N ARG A 200 -13.52 -41.15 -6.39
CA ARG A 200 -12.79 -40.68 -7.60
C ARG A 200 -12.94 -39.18 -7.87
N VAL A 201 -13.84 -38.46 -7.18
CA VAL A 201 -14.11 -37.04 -7.45
C VAL A 201 -13.03 -36.17 -6.83
N LEU A 202 -12.71 -36.39 -5.55
CA LEU A 202 -11.67 -35.63 -4.85
C LEU A 202 -10.31 -35.77 -5.55
N SER A 203 -9.97 -36.97 -6.01
CA SER A 203 -8.71 -37.24 -6.72
C SER A 203 -8.64 -36.59 -8.10
N ARG A 204 -9.76 -36.45 -8.81
CA ARG A 204 -9.83 -35.70 -10.09
C ARG A 204 -9.79 -34.18 -9.88
N LEU A 205 -10.48 -33.65 -8.88
CA LEU A 205 -10.39 -32.23 -8.51
C LEU A 205 -8.98 -31.85 -8.07
N ARG A 206 -8.32 -32.70 -7.28
CA ARG A 206 -6.91 -32.54 -6.90
C ARG A 206 -5.99 -32.55 -8.12
N ARG A 207 -6.26 -33.40 -9.11
CA ARG A 207 -5.51 -33.43 -10.37
C ARG A 207 -5.65 -32.14 -11.17
N VAL A 208 -6.85 -31.56 -11.26
CA VAL A 208 -7.07 -30.25 -11.89
C VAL A 208 -6.26 -29.14 -11.20
N ALA A 209 -6.19 -29.15 -9.87
CA ALA A 209 -5.37 -28.17 -9.13
C ALA A 209 -3.86 -28.33 -9.42
N VAL A 210 -3.37 -29.58 -9.51
CA VAL A 210 -1.99 -29.89 -9.91
C VAL A 210 -1.73 -29.44 -11.35
N ASP A 211 -2.67 -29.72 -12.26
CA ASP A 211 -2.65 -29.33 -13.67
C ASP A 211 -2.59 -27.80 -13.87
N LEU A 212 -3.32 -27.03 -13.06
CA LEU A 212 -3.20 -25.56 -13.02
C LEU A 212 -1.80 -25.12 -12.54
N GLY A 213 -1.24 -25.80 -11.54
CA GLY A 213 0.13 -25.59 -11.09
C GLY A 213 1.17 -25.83 -12.18
N ASP A 214 0.98 -26.89 -12.98
CA ASP A 214 1.83 -27.19 -14.14
C ASP A 214 1.66 -26.16 -15.26
N GLY A 215 0.43 -25.72 -15.52
CA GLY A 215 0.17 -24.63 -16.45
C GLY A 215 0.92 -23.35 -16.05
N LEU A 216 0.97 -23.01 -14.76
CA LEU A 216 1.67 -21.82 -14.26
C LEU A 216 3.19 -21.96 -14.46
N ARG A 217 3.74 -23.18 -14.32
CA ARG A 217 5.14 -23.46 -14.64
C ARG A 217 5.43 -23.29 -16.14
N VAL A 218 4.54 -23.77 -17.01
CA VAL A 218 4.67 -23.62 -18.48
C VAL A 218 4.60 -22.15 -18.88
N VAL A 219 3.64 -21.39 -18.35
CA VAL A 219 3.54 -19.93 -18.55
C VAL A 219 4.80 -19.23 -18.03
N GLY A 220 5.27 -19.58 -16.83
CA GLY A 220 6.47 -19.00 -16.23
C GLY A 220 7.76 -19.31 -17.00
N GLY A 221 7.87 -20.51 -17.56
CA GLY A 221 9.05 -21.02 -18.26
C GLY A 221 9.18 -20.59 -19.72
N THR A 222 8.07 -20.24 -20.39
CA THR A 222 8.06 -19.98 -21.83
C THR A 222 7.79 -18.49 -22.13
N PRO A 223 8.82 -17.68 -22.48
CA PRO A 223 8.65 -16.25 -22.73
C PRO A 223 7.63 -15.91 -23.83
N ALA A 224 7.48 -16.78 -24.84
CA ALA A 224 6.51 -16.62 -25.92
C ALA A 224 5.04 -16.69 -25.45
N ILE A 225 4.78 -17.35 -24.32
CA ILE A 225 3.45 -17.45 -23.68
C ILE A 225 3.32 -16.36 -22.60
N ARG A 226 4.37 -16.18 -21.79
CA ARG A 226 4.37 -15.24 -20.66
C ARG A 226 4.17 -13.78 -21.07
N ARG A 227 4.84 -13.33 -22.14
CA ARG A 227 4.84 -11.90 -22.51
C ARG A 227 3.48 -11.44 -23.03
N PRO A 228 2.82 -12.12 -23.98
CA PRO A 228 1.47 -11.75 -24.39
C PRO A 228 0.48 -11.78 -23.21
N LEU A 229 0.60 -12.76 -22.32
CA LEU A 229 -0.23 -12.83 -21.10
C LEU A 229 -0.03 -11.64 -20.16
N LEU A 230 1.21 -11.22 -19.91
CA LEU A 230 1.51 -10.04 -19.10
C LEU A 230 0.99 -8.76 -19.76
N ALA A 231 1.07 -8.65 -21.09
CA ALA A 231 0.54 -7.52 -21.84
C ALA A 231 -0.98 -7.44 -21.67
N VAL A 232 -1.71 -8.55 -21.87
CA VAL A 232 -3.17 -8.60 -21.64
C VAL A 232 -3.52 -8.30 -20.19
N ALA A 233 -2.81 -8.88 -19.21
CA ALA A 233 -3.06 -8.62 -17.79
C ALA A 233 -2.94 -7.14 -17.45
N THR A 234 -1.83 -6.52 -17.88
CA THR A 234 -1.55 -5.09 -17.62
C THR A 234 -2.59 -4.19 -18.29
N HIS A 235 -2.87 -4.44 -19.57
CA HIS A 235 -3.84 -3.63 -20.31
C HIS A 235 -5.25 -3.79 -19.72
N ARG A 236 -5.65 -5.02 -19.37
CA ARG A 236 -6.96 -5.32 -18.78
C ARG A 236 -7.15 -4.65 -17.41
N LEU A 237 -6.10 -4.61 -16.59
CA LEU A 237 -6.12 -3.91 -15.30
C LEU A 237 -6.31 -2.41 -15.49
N LEU A 238 -5.57 -1.78 -16.40
CA LEU A 238 -5.68 -0.35 -16.69
C LEU A 238 -7.03 0.02 -17.31
N LEU A 239 -7.55 -0.83 -18.21
CA LEU A 239 -8.90 -0.69 -18.77
C LEU A 239 -9.96 -0.77 -17.67
N GLY A 240 -9.81 -1.71 -16.73
CA GLY A 240 -10.69 -1.81 -15.56
C GLY A 240 -10.66 -0.57 -14.69
N ALA A 241 -9.48 0.03 -14.49
CA ALA A 241 -9.35 1.25 -13.70
C ALA A 241 -10.06 2.43 -14.39
N GLY A 242 -9.87 2.58 -15.70
CA GLY A 242 -10.61 3.57 -16.51
C GLY A 242 -12.13 3.36 -16.46
N PHE A 243 -12.61 2.12 -16.49
CA PHE A 243 -14.04 1.80 -16.36
C PHE A 243 -14.58 2.18 -14.97
N VAL A 244 -13.85 1.86 -13.89
CA VAL A 244 -14.21 2.24 -12.53
C VAL A 244 -14.30 3.77 -12.40
N LEU A 245 -13.34 4.51 -12.97
CA LEU A 245 -13.37 5.97 -12.98
C LEU A 245 -14.55 6.55 -13.76
N LEU A 246 -14.90 5.96 -14.91
CA LEU A 246 -16.11 6.34 -15.65
C LEU A 246 -17.35 6.20 -14.75
N VAL A 247 -17.49 5.08 -14.04
CA VAL A 247 -18.62 4.85 -13.13
C VAL A 247 -18.66 5.89 -12.01
N LEU A 248 -17.51 6.16 -11.40
CA LEU A 248 -17.46 7.09 -10.28
C LEU A 248 -17.69 8.55 -10.71
N VAL A 249 -17.19 8.97 -11.87
CA VAL A 249 -17.45 10.32 -12.42
C VAL A 249 -18.91 10.50 -12.81
N ALA A 250 -19.51 9.50 -13.47
CA ALA A 250 -20.91 9.55 -13.88
C ALA A 250 -21.87 9.61 -12.67
N ASP A 251 -21.59 8.87 -11.59
CA ASP A 251 -22.37 8.95 -10.34
C ASP A 251 -22.16 10.32 -9.65
N SER A 252 -20.90 10.70 -9.39
CA SER A 252 -20.58 11.87 -8.57
C SER A 252 -20.90 13.22 -9.23
N GLN A 253 -20.77 13.35 -10.55
CA GLN A 253 -20.99 14.63 -11.25
C GLN A 253 -22.39 14.75 -11.87
N TYR A 254 -22.98 13.64 -12.31
CA TYR A 254 -24.21 13.64 -13.10
C TYR A 254 -25.37 12.90 -12.43
N GLY A 255 -25.16 12.26 -11.28
CA GLY A 255 -26.19 11.50 -10.57
C GLY A 255 -26.75 10.32 -11.39
N LEU A 256 -25.98 9.82 -12.35
CA LEU A 256 -26.42 8.78 -13.26
C LEU A 256 -26.46 7.42 -12.55
N LYS A 257 -27.67 6.85 -12.45
CA LYS A 257 -27.92 5.46 -12.01
C LYS A 257 -27.45 4.46 -13.07
N ALA A 258 -27.59 3.14 -12.81
CA ALA A 258 -27.17 2.08 -13.74
C ALA A 258 -27.74 2.26 -15.17
N SER A 259 -28.91 2.88 -15.31
CA SER A 259 -29.53 3.20 -16.60
C SER A 259 -28.69 4.13 -17.48
N GLY A 260 -27.95 5.07 -16.89
CA GLY A 260 -27.06 6.00 -17.61
C GLY A 260 -25.80 5.36 -18.20
N TYR A 261 -25.41 4.17 -17.74
CA TYR A 261 -24.22 3.44 -18.22
C TYR A 261 -24.50 2.57 -19.45
N GLY A 262 -25.77 2.41 -19.83
CA GLY A 262 -26.16 1.61 -21.00
C GLY A 262 -25.46 2.05 -22.28
N ILE A 263 -25.25 3.37 -22.45
CA ILE A 263 -24.56 3.94 -23.62
C ILE A 263 -23.05 3.61 -23.60
N ALA A 264 -22.40 3.69 -22.43
CA ALA A 264 -20.99 3.32 -22.29
C ALA A 264 -20.76 1.83 -22.62
N LEU A 265 -21.66 0.97 -22.17
CA LEU A 265 -21.67 -0.44 -22.54
C LEU A 265 -21.90 -0.59 -24.04
N ALA A 266 -22.92 0.06 -24.61
CA ALA A 266 -23.23 0.07 -26.04
C ALA A 266 -21.99 0.38 -26.91
N VAL A 267 -21.29 1.47 -26.59
CA VAL A 267 -20.07 1.90 -27.30
C VAL A 267 -18.93 0.89 -27.13
N THR A 268 -18.73 0.35 -25.93
CA THR A 268 -17.71 -0.67 -25.64
C THR A 268 -17.94 -1.94 -26.47
N GLY A 269 -19.18 -2.40 -26.59
CA GLY A 269 -19.52 -3.58 -27.38
C GLY A 269 -19.33 -3.37 -28.88
N VAL A 270 -19.77 -2.23 -29.42
CA VAL A 270 -19.54 -1.87 -30.83
C VAL A 270 -18.04 -1.79 -31.13
N ALA A 271 -17.26 -1.13 -30.26
CA ALA A 271 -15.82 -1.04 -30.40
C ALA A 271 -15.12 -2.41 -30.36
N THR A 272 -15.56 -3.30 -29.46
CA THR A 272 -15.03 -4.67 -29.35
C THR A 272 -15.38 -5.51 -30.58
N PHE A 273 -16.58 -5.35 -31.15
CA PHE A 273 -16.98 -6.03 -32.38
C PHE A 273 -16.15 -5.54 -33.58
N ALA A 274 -16.04 -4.22 -33.75
CA ALA A 274 -15.22 -3.61 -34.78
C ALA A 274 -13.74 -4.04 -34.68
N ALA A 275 -13.18 -4.06 -33.47
CA ALA A 275 -11.83 -4.53 -33.22
C ALA A 275 -11.64 -6.01 -33.56
N SER A 276 -12.62 -6.86 -33.25
CA SER A 276 -12.55 -8.30 -33.57
C SER A 276 -12.55 -8.54 -35.07
N ALA A 277 -13.27 -7.73 -35.84
CA ALA A 277 -13.26 -7.77 -37.31
C ALA A 277 -11.96 -7.19 -37.90
N ALA A 278 -11.43 -6.11 -37.33
CA ALA A 278 -10.21 -5.45 -37.82
C ALA A 278 -8.91 -6.15 -37.42
N ALA A 279 -8.88 -6.85 -36.28
CA ALA A 279 -7.67 -7.42 -35.70
C ALA A 279 -6.91 -8.39 -36.64
N PRO A 280 -7.55 -9.29 -37.41
CA PRO A 280 -6.84 -10.13 -38.38
C PRO A 280 -6.11 -9.33 -39.46
N ALA A 281 -6.77 -8.31 -40.02
CA ALA A 281 -6.17 -7.44 -41.05
C ALA A 281 -5.02 -6.60 -40.49
N LEU A 282 -5.18 -6.04 -39.29
CA LEU A 282 -4.11 -5.32 -38.59
C LEU A 282 -2.92 -6.24 -38.29
N ALA A 283 -3.19 -7.47 -37.82
CA ALA A 283 -2.16 -8.45 -37.50
C ALA A 283 -1.41 -8.93 -38.75
N ALA A 284 -2.09 -9.04 -39.90
CA ALA A 284 -1.46 -9.35 -41.18
C ALA A 284 -0.57 -8.19 -41.67
N ARG A 285 -1.03 -6.93 -41.52
CA ARG A 285 -0.31 -5.74 -42.00
C ARG A 285 0.89 -5.35 -41.14
N TYR A 286 0.75 -5.40 -39.81
CA TYR A 286 1.76 -4.90 -38.87
C TYR A 286 2.45 -5.99 -38.04
N GLY A 287 1.92 -7.22 -38.08
CA GLY A 287 2.38 -8.33 -37.27
C GLY A 287 1.78 -8.35 -35.86
N ALA A 288 1.22 -9.49 -35.45
CA ALA A 288 0.58 -9.68 -34.14
C ALA A 288 1.46 -9.29 -32.93
N ARG A 289 2.79 -9.39 -33.06
CA ARG A 289 3.73 -9.07 -31.99
C ARG A 289 4.03 -7.57 -31.87
N ALA A 290 4.04 -6.84 -32.97
CA ALA A 290 4.20 -5.38 -32.94
C ALA A 290 2.93 -4.72 -32.38
N LEU A 291 1.77 -5.33 -32.61
CA LEU A 291 0.48 -4.87 -32.08
C LEU A 291 0.37 -5.02 -30.56
N LEU A 292 1.13 -5.93 -29.93
CA LEU A 292 1.13 -6.09 -28.47
C LEU A 292 1.45 -4.79 -27.72
N PRO A 293 2.62 -4.15 -27.91
CA PRO A 293 2.88 -2.86 -27.30
C PRO A 293 2.08 -1.72 -27.95
N ALA A 294 1.80 -1.77 -29.26
CA ALA A 294 1.13 -0.66 -29.95
C ALA A 294 -0.30 -0.41 -29.42
N ALA A 295 -1.02 -1.44 -28.98
CA ALA A 295 -2.35 -1.33 -28.41
C ALA A 295 -2.43 -0.50 -27.11
N PHE A 296 -1.30 -0.20 -26.47
CA PHE A 296 -1.27 0.65 -25.28
C PHE A 296 -1.36 2.15 -25.62
N LEU A 297 -0.88 2.59 -26.79
CA LEU A 297 -0.88 4.00 -27.19
C LEU A 297 -2.28 4.62 -27.36
N PRO A 298 -3.21 4.04 -28.13
CA PRO A 298 -4.55 4.61 -28.27
C PRO A 298 -5.31 4.62 -26.93
N ALA A 299 -5.07 3.63 -26.07
CA ALA A 299 -5.64 3.60 -24.72
C ALA A 299 -5.02 4.67 -23.80
N ALA A 300 -3.71 4.92 -23.90
CA ALA A 300 -3.05 6.02 -23.19
C ALA A 300 -3.60 7.39 -23.61
N ALA A 301 -3.73 7.60 -24.93
CA ALA A 301 -4.30 8.83 -25.48
C ALA A 301 -5.74 9.04 -25.00
N ALA A 302 -6.58 8.00 -25.07
CA ALA A 302 -7.96 8.06 -24.60
C ALA A 302 -8.06 8.39 -23.11
N ALA A 303 -7.23 7.76 -22.26
CA ALA A 303 -7.18 8.06 -20.83
C ALA A 303 -6.67 9.49 -20.56
N TYR A 304 -5.69 9.96 -21.33
CA TYR A 304 -5.16 11.33 -21.20
C TYR A 304 -6.21 12.38 -21.54
N VAL A 305 -6.92 12.19 -22.66
CA VAL A 305 -8.06 13.05 -23.07
C VAL A 305 -9.17 13.02 -22.02
N GLY A 306 -9.49 11.86 -21.46
CA GLY A 306 -10.46 11.74 -20.36
C GLY A 306 -10.06 12.52 -19.10
N GLY A 307 -8.76 12.67 -18.83
CA GLY A 307 -8.28 13.52 -17.73
C GLY A 307 -8.32 15.02 -18.03
N LEU A 308 -8.13 15.43 -19.29
CA LEU A 308 -8.28 16.83 -19.70
C LEU A 308 -9.73 17.30 -19.58
N LEU A 309 -10.66 16.49 -20.06
CA LEU A 309 -12.09 16.80 -20.14
C LEU A 309 -12.89 15.62 -19.54
N PRO A 310 -13.03 15.53 -18.21
CA PRO A 310 -13.71 14.42 -17.53
C PRO A 310 -15.24 14.56 -17.61
N SER A 311 -15.78 14.70 -18.83
CA SER A 311 -17.21 14.78 -19.10
C SER A 311 -17.70 13.46 -19.71
N LEU A 312 -18.96 13.11 -19.46
CA LEU A 312 -19.53 11.85 -19.95
C LEU A 312 -19.42 11.71 -21.48
N TRP A 313 -19.63 12.81 -22.21
CA TRP A 313 -19.55 12.88 -23.68
C TRP A 313 -18.15 12.59 -24.24
N VAL A 314 -17.10 12.84 -23.45
CA VAL A 314 -15.70 12.53 -23.82
C VAL A 314 -15.31 11.15 -23.32
N LEU A 315 -15.69 10.81 -22.09
CA LEU A 315 -15.28 9.56 -21.45
C LEU A 315 -15.88 8.32 -22.13
N VAL A 316 -17.11 8.39 -22.62
CA VAL A 316 -17.77 7.27 -23.32
C VAL A 316 -17.02 6.89 -24.61
N PRO A 317 -16.72 7.81 -25.55
CA PRO A 317 -15.85 7.52 -26.69
C PRO A 317 -14.44 7.05 -26.30
N CYS A 318 -13.84 7.66 -25.26
CA CYS A 318 -12.51 7.27 -24.79
C CYS A 318 -12.46 5.80 -24.31
N VAL A 319 -13.48 5.36 -23.57
CA VAL A 319 -13.61 3.96 -23.16
C VAL A 319 -13.83 3.05 -24.37
N GLY A 320 -14.56 3.50 -25.39
CA GLY A 320 -14.66 2.81 -26.68
C GLY A 320 -13.30 2.59 -27.37
N VAL A 321 -12.46 3.63 -27.45
CA VAL A 321 -11.10 3.54 -28.03
C VAL A 321 -10.23 2.58 -27.23
N ALA A 322 -10.26 2.67 -25.91
CA ALA A 322 -9.50 1.78 -25.03
C ALA A 322 -9.96 0.32 -25.16
N ALA A 323 -11.27 0.07 -25.29
CA ALA A 323 -11.85 -1.24 -25.53
C ALA A 323 -11.48 -1.82 -26.90
N PHE A 324 -11.51 -1.01 -27.95
CA PHE A 324 -11.05 -1.40 -29.28
C PHE A 324 -9.60 -1.87 -29.23
N ALA A 325 -8.73 -1.05 -28.63
CA ALA A 325 -7.30 -1.35 -28.52
C ALA A 325 -7.04 -2.63 -27.70
N PHE A 326 -7.76 -2.78 -26.58
CA PHE A 326 -7.69 -3.99 -25.77
C PHE A 326 -8.12 -5.24 -26.55
N GLN A 327 -9.18 -5.15 -27.35
CA GLN A 327 -9.65 -6.30 -28.10
C GLN A 327 -8.70 -6.70 -29.24
N VAL A 328 -8.04 -5.73 -29.91
CA VAL A 328 -6.96 -6.03 -30.87
C VAL A 328 -5.80 -6.75 -30.16
N LEU A 329 -5.39 -6.26 -28.99
CA LEU A 329 -4.37 -6.89 -28.16
C LEU A 329 -4.75 -8.34 -27.79
N LYS A 330 -6.01 -8.54 -27.39
CA LYS A 330 -6.55 -9.84 -27.00
C LYS A 330 -6.51 -10.83 -28.16
N VAL A 331 -7.03 -10.46 -29.33
CA VAL A 331 -7.04 -11.35 -30.52
C VAL A 331 -5.61 -11.74 -30.94
N CYS A 332 -4.67 -10.78 -30.92
CA CYS A 332 -3.26 -11.08 -31.20
C CYS A 332 -2.66 -12.03 -30.16
N THR A 333 -3.00 -11.83 -28.89
CA THR A 333 -2.57 -12.71 -27.79
C THR A 333 -3.11 -14.12 -27.96
N ASP A 334 -4.39 -14.28 -28.26
CA ASP A 334 -5.04 -15.58 -28.49
C ASP A 334 -4.33 -16.36 -29.60
N ALA A 335 -4.00 -15.68 -30.71
CA ALA A 335 -3.26 -16.27 -31.84
C ALA A 335 -1.81 -16.66 -31.45
N LEU A 336 -1.10 -15.79 -30.74
CA LEU A 336 0.28 -16.05 -30.29
C LEU A 336 0.35 -17.20 -29.29
N LEU A 337 -0.60 -17.27 -28.35
CA LEU A 337 -0.70 -18.37 -27.39
C LEU A 337 -1.04 -19.69 -28.09
N GLY A 338 -1.96 -19.66 -29.06
CA GLY A 338 -2.33 -20.84 -29.83
C GLY A 338 -1.12 -21.48 -30.53
N GLY A 339 -0.26 -20.66 -31.14
CA GLY A 339 0.94 -21.13 -31.83
C GLY A 339 2.14 -21.46 -30.92
N ALA A 340 2.25 -20.83 -29.74
CA ALA A 340 3.38 -21.05 -28.83
C ALA A 340 3.17 -22.16 -27.80
N THR A 341 1.93 -22.64 -27.62
CA THR A 341 1.58 -23.59 -26.57
C THR A 341 1.57 -25.03 -27.09
N PRO A 342 2.33 -25.96 -26.47
CA PRO A 342 2.27 -27.38 -26.81
C PRO A 342 0.85 -27.94 -26.65
N ASP A 343 0.44 -28.86 -27.54
CA ASP A 343 -0.91 -29.46 -27.53
C ASP A 343 -1.27 -30.06 -26.16
N SER A 344 -0.29 -30.72 -25.52
CA SER A 344 -0.45 -31.34 -24.20
C SER A 344 -0.69 -30.33 -23.07
N ALA A 345 -0.31 -29.06 -23.24
CA ALA A 345 -0.45 -28.01 -22.23
C ALA A 345 -1.52 -26.97 -22.57
N ARG A 346 -2.11 -27.01 -23.77
CA ARG A 346 -3.02 -25.99 -24.30
C ARG A 346 -4.19 -25.69 -23.36
N GLY A 347 -4.92 -26.71 -22.92
CA GLY A 347 -6.08 -26.52 -22.03
C GLY A 347 -5.73 -25.84 -20.70
N ARG A 348 -4.58 -26.20 -20.11
CA ARG A 348 -4.12 -25.66 -18.82
C ARG A 348 -3.64 -24.21 -18.94
N VAL A 349 -2.95 -23.88 -20.02
CA VAL A 349 -2.48 -22.50 -20.30
C VAL A 349 -3.64 -21.57 -20.58
N PHE A 350 -4.64 -22.02 -21.37
CA PHE A 350 -5.83 -21.21 -21.64
C PHE A 350 -6.72 -21.04 -20.40
N ALA A 351 -6.78 -22.02 -19.48
CA ALA A 351 -7.45 -21.85 -18.20
C ALA A 351 -6.78 -20.74 -17.34
N ILE A 352 -5.45 -20.71 -17.28
CA ILE A 352 -4.70 -19.65 -16.57
C ILE A 352 -4.90 -18.30 -17.24
N TYR A 353 -4.93 -18.27 -18.57
CA TYR A 353 -5.19 -17.05 -19.31
C TYR A 353 -6.56 -16.47 -18.95
N ASP A 354 -7.62 -17.28 -18.94
CA ASP A 354 -8.97 -16.87 -18.54
C ASP A 354 -8.99 -16.34 -17.08
N MET A 355 -8.24 -16.98 -16.17
CA MET A 355 -8.12 -16.51 -14.78
C MET A 355 -7.43 -15.14 -14.71
N ILE A 356 -6.28 -14.99 -15.37
CA ILE A 356 -5.52 -13.73 -15.41
C ILE A 356 -6.39 -12.61 -15.99
N TYR A 357 -7.13 -12.89 -17.07
CA TYR A 357 -8.01 -11.95 -17.74
C TYR A 357 -9.06 -11.37 -16.79
N ASN A 358 -9.77 -12.23 -16.06
CA ASN A 358 -10.85 -11.80 -15.17
C ASN A 358 -10.31 -11.18 -13.87
N VAL A 359 -9.30 -11.79 -13.25
CA VAL A 359 -8.69 -11.29 -11.99
C VAL A 359 -8.08 -9.90 -12.19
N SER A 360 -7.41 -9.65 -13.32
CA SER A 360 -6.81 -8.34 -13.60
C SER A 360 -7.85 -7.21 -13.63
N PHE A 361 -9.06 -7.49 -14.14
CA PHE A 361 -10.13 -6.50 -14.19
C PHE A 361 -10.74 -6.24 -12.80
N VAL A 362 -10.89 -7.28 -11.97
CA VAL A 362 -11.36 -7.15 -10.58
C VAL A 362 -10.36 -6.38 -9.72
N LEU A 363 -9.07 -6.70 -9.87
CA LEU A 363 -7.99 -6.00 -9.16
C LEU A 363 -7.98 -4.51 -9.46
N ALA A 364 -8.44 -4.08 -10.64
CA ALA A 364 -8.50 -2.67 -10.98
C ALA A 364 -9.37 -1.87 -9.99
N GLY A 365 -10.53 -2.40 -9.60
CA GLY A 365 -11.40 -1.76 -8.60
C GLY A 365 -10.75 -1.65 -7.23
N LEU A 366 -10.05 -2.72 -6.78
CA LEU A 366 -9.31 -2.73 -5.52
C LEU A 366 -8.14 -1.75 -5.53
N VAL A 367 -7.41 -1.70 -6.65
CA VAL A 367 -6.32 -0.74 -6.83
C VAL A 367 -6.86 0.67 -6.75
N MET A 368 -8.07 0.97 -7.24
CA MET A 368 -8.67 2.32 -7.16
C MET A 368 -9.17 2.74 -5.77
N VAL A 369 -9.40 1.81 -4.84
CA VAL A 369 -9.96 2.10 -3.50
C VAL A 369 -9.17 3.17 -2.73
N PRO A 370 -7.83 3.08 -2.60
CA PRO A 370 -7.08 4.04 -1.80
C PRO A 370 -6.94 5.41 -2.47
N TRP A 371 -7.21 5.53 -3.77
CA TRP A 371 -6.93 6.73 -4.55
C TRP A 371 -8.18 7.58 -4.84
N TRP A 372 -9.38 7.01 -4.72
CA TRP A 372 -10.61 7.74 -5.00
C TRP A 372 -10.98 8.69 -3.86
N HIS A 373 -10.81 9.99 -4.12
CA HIS A 373 -11.31 11.08 -3.29
C HIS A 373 -12.00 12.11 -4.18
N SER A 374 -13.12 12.66 -3.71
CA SER A 374 -13.88 13.70 -4.40
C SER A 374 -12.93 14.84 -4.86
N GLY A 375 -12.92 15.15 -6.16
CA GLY A 375 -12.06 16.19 -6.76
C GLY A 375 -10.83 15.69 -7.52
N HIS A 376 -10.37 14.45 -7.34
CA HIS A 376 -9.12 13.94 -7.96
C HIS A 376 -9.30 13.17 -9.28
N GLN A 377 -10.51 13.14 -9.83
CA GLN A 377 -10.87 12.37 -11.03
C GLN A 377 -9.95 12.61 -12.25
N ARG A 378 -9.52 13.86 -12.50
CA ARG A 378 -8.60 14.19 -13.61
C ARG A 378 -7.23 13.55 -13.44
N ALA A 379 -6.66 13.66 -12.24
CA ALA A 379 -5.37 13.06 -11.91
C ALA A 379 -5.43 11.54 -12.07
N LEU A 380 -6.50 10.89 -11.61
CA LEU A 380 -6.66 9.44 -11.73
C LEU A 380 -6.71 8.97 -13.20
N PHE A 381 -7.37 9.72 -14.10
CA PHE A 381 -7.33 9.42 -15.53
C PHE A 381 -5.92 9.58 -16.13
N TRP A 382 -5.16 10.59 -15.71
CA TRP A 382 -3.76 10.73 -16.14
C TRP A 382 -2.85 9.64 -15.58
N TRP A 383 -3.15 9.08 -14.40
CA TRP A 383 -2.42 7.93 -13.87
C TRP A 383 -2.70 6.67 -14.70
N VAL A 384 -3.95 6.45 -15.11
CA VAL A 384 -4.30 5.38 -16.05
C VAL A 384 -3.57 5.58 -17.38
N ALA A 385 -3.51 6.82 -17.89
CA ALA A 385 -2.76 7.17 -19.10
C ALA A 385 -1.26 6.89 -18.95
N ALA A 386 -0.65 7.31 -17.84
CA ALA A 386 0.74 7.02 -17.53
C ALA A 386 1.01 5.51 -17.44
N GLY A 387 0.10 4.75 -16.82
CA GLY A 387 0.16 3.30 -16.77
C GLY A 387 0.17 2.66 -18.17
N PHE A 388 -0.69 3.14 -19.08
CA PHE A 388 -0.68 2.67 -20.47
C PHE A 388 0.62 3.06 -21.19
N THR A 389 1.13 4.28 -21.01
CA THR A 389 2.40 4.74 -21.59
C THR A 389 3.60 3.92 -21.09
N VAL A 390 3.65 3.61 -19.80
CA VAL A 390 4.66 2.71 -19.21
C VAL A 390 4.53 1.31 -19.80
N GLY A 391 3.31 0.79 -19.93
CA GLY A 391 3.03 -0.47 -20.62
C GLY A 391 3.60 -0.48 -22.04
N TRP A 392 3.31 0.54 -22.84
CA TRP A 392 3.88 0.71 -24.19
C TRP A 392 5.41 0.68 -24.17
N ALA A 393 6.05 1.46 -23.30
CA ALA A 393 7.51 1.55 -23.22
C ALA A 393 8.16 0.21 -22.81
N VAL A 394 7.60 -0.45 -21.79
CA VAL A 394 8.11 -1.73 -21.26
C VAL A 394 7.95 -2.84 -22.28
N PHE A 395 6.73 -3.06 -22.79
CA PHE A 395 6.48 -4.13 -23.77
C PHE A 395 7.17 -3.81 -25.12
N GLY A 396 7.27 -2.53 -25.49
CA GLY A 396 8.00 -2.10 -26.69
C GLY A 396 9.51 -2.31 -26.60
N ALA A 397 10.12 -2.11 -25.43
CA ALA A 397 11.55 -2.41 -25.21
C ALA A 397 11.82 -3.92 -25.19
N VAL A 398 10.90 -4.69 -24.59
CA VAL A 398 10.99 -6.16 -24.51
C VAL A 398 10.86 -6.81 -25.89
N GLU A 399 9.98 -6.31 -26.76
CA GLU A 399 9.80 -6.82 -28.11
C GLU A 399 10.93 -6.37 -29.06
N ARG A 400 11.45 -5.14 -28.96
CA ARG A 400 12.62 -4.68 -29.73
C ARG A 400 13.91 -5.46 -29.42
N GLY A 401 14.07 -5.92 -28.18
CA GLY A 401 15.20 -6.75 -27.76
C GLY A 401 15.13 -8.21 -28.23
N TRP A 402 14.08 -8.60 -28.96
CA TRP A 402 13.82 -9.97 -29.33
C TRP A 402 14.13 -10.23 -30.81
N ARG A 403 15.10 -11.13 -31.06
CA ARG A 403 15.43 -11.60 -32.42
C ARG A 403 14.88 -13.03 -32.60
N PRO A 404 14.24 -13.36 -33.74
CA PRO A 404 13.84 -14.72 -34.07
C PRO A 404 15.06 -15.67 -34.00
N ARG A 405 14.88 -16.81 -33.35
CA ARG A 405 15.90 -17.87 -33.24
C ARG A 405 16.00 -18.63 -34.57
N GLU A 406 16.85 -18.18 -35.47
CA GLU A 406 17.41 -19.04 -36.53
C GLU A 406 18.90 -19.37 -36.28
N ARG A 407 19.57 -18.69 -35.35
CA ARG A 407 21.01 -18.91 -35.06
C ARG A 407 21.27 -19.83 -33.85
N LEU A 408 20.49 -20.90 -33.69
CA LEU A 408 20.73 -21.92 -32.65
C LEU A 408 21.36 -23.21 -33.19
N ALA A 409 21.39 -23.43 -34.52
CA ALA A 409 22.08 -24.58 -35.11
C ALA A 409 23.61 -24.44 -35.09
N HIS A 410 24.15 -23.23 -35.26
CA HIS A 410 25.61 -23.02 -35.34
C HIS A 410 26.35 -22.87 -34.00
N ARG A 411 25.65 -22.89 -32.85
CA ARG A 411 26.25 -22.69 -31.52
C ARG A 411 26.33 -23.96 -30.67
N LEU A 412 25.93 -25.11 -31.20
CA LEU A 412 26.12 -26.40 -30.54
C LEU A 412 27.53 -27.00 -30.76
N THR A 413 28.37 -26.36 -31.58
CA THR A 413 29.75 -26.83 -31.84
C THR A 413 30.85 -25.93 -31.25
N GLY A 414 30.50 -24.86 -30.52
CA GLY A 414 31.49 -23.91 -30.00
C GLY A 414 31.28 -23.60 -28.52
N GLY A 415 31.99 -24.31 -27.65
CA GLY A 415 31.98 -24.10 -26.21
C GLY A 415 32.43 -22.69 -25.83
N ARG A 416 31.50 -21.89 -25.29
CA ARG A 416 31.80 -20.76 -24.39
C ARG A 416 30.59 -20.49 -23.51
N GLN A 417 30.71 -20.87 -22.24
CA GLN A 417 29.71 -20.63 -21.20
C GLN A 417 29.40 -19.12 -21.09
N ARG A 418 28.21 -18.70 -21.53
CA ARG A 418 27.65 -17.39 -21.16
C ARG A 418 26.73 -17.56 -19.95
N ARG A 419 27.14 -16.98 -18.81
CA ARG A 419 26.37 -16.87 -17.56
C ARG A 419 24.93 -16.39 -17.81
N ALA A 420 23.96 -17.30 -17.69
CA ALA A 420 22.55 -16.96 -17.57
C ALA A 420 22.32 -16.15 -16.28
N LYS A 421 21.56 -15.04 -16.36
CA LYS A 421 21.11 -14.30 -15.16
C LYS A 421 20.14 -15.21 -14.38
N SER A 422 20.58 -15.74 -13.23
CA SER A 422 19.83 -16.77 -12.50
C SER A 422 18.52 -16.23 -11.89
N PRO A 423 17.42 -17.01 -11.91
CA PRO A 423 16.15 -16.71 -11.22
C PRO A 423 16.30 -16.41 -9.71
N GLY A 424 17.39 -16.88 -9.09
CA GLY A 424 17.68 -16.66 -7.67
C GLY A 424 17.98 -15.19 -7.29
N ARG A 425 18.31 -14.32 -8.25
CA ARG A 425 18.58 -12.90 -7.97
C ARG A 425 17.31 -12.15 -7.53
N TYR A 426 16.22 -12.28 -8.29
CA TYR A 426 14.96 -11.61 -7.96
C TYR A 426 14.32 -12.14 -6.68
N ARG A 427 14.36 -13.47 -6.47
CA ARG A 427 13.92 -14.08 -5.20
C ARG A 427 14.69 -13.53 -3.99
N GLY A 428 16.00 -13.35 -4.12
CA GLY A 428 16.82 -12.78 -3.06
C GLY A 428 16.51 -11.31 -2.76
N ARG A 429 16.13 -10.51 -3.77
CA ARG A 429 15.73 -9.11 -3.58
C ARG A 429 14.34 -8.99 -2.95
N LEU A 430 13.37 -9.77 -3.42
CA LEU A 430 12.03 -9.86 -2.82
C LEU A 430 12.09 -10.35 -1.37
N GLY A 431 12.89 -11.38 -1.11
CA GLY A 431 13.13 -11.84 0.26
C GLY A 431 13.78 -10.77 1.14
N ALA A 432 14.72 -9.98 0.58
CA ALA A 432 15.35 -8.89 1.33
C ALA A 432 14.35 -7.79 1.65
N PHE A 433 13.51 -7.38 0.69
CA PHE A 433 12.42 -6.44 0.90
C PHE A 433 11.49 -6.90 2.02
N ALA A 434 11.02 -8.16 1.98
CA ALA A 434 10.17 -8.74 3.03
C ALA A 434 10.86 -8.79 4.39
N ALA A 435 12.14 -9.18 4.45
CA ALA A 435 12.92 -9.16 5.69
C ALA A 435 13.09 -7.74 6.26
N GLY A 436 13.16 -6.73 5.38
CA GLY A 436 13.22 -5.33 5.76
C GLY A 436 11.94 -4.79 6.40
N LEU A 437 10.78 -5.43 6.19
CA LEU A 437 9.52 -5.03 6.84
C LEU A 437 9.51 -5.37 8.34
N LEU A 438 10.28 -6.37 8.76
CA LEU A 438 10.22 -6.94 10.12
C LEU A 438 10.54 -5.94 11.24
N PRO A 439 11.59 -5.10 11.15
CA PRO A 439 11.93 -4.18 12.23
C PRO A 439 10.84 -3.13 12.52
N ALA A 440 9.94 -2.86 11.56
CA ALA A 440 8.83 -1.92 11.75
C ALA A 440 7.91 -2.32 12.91
N LEU A 441 7.78 -3.62 13.19
CA LEU A 441 6.92 -4.15 14.26
C LEU A 441 7.47 -3.87 15.68
N ALA A 442 8.74 -3.49 15.79
CA ALA A 442 9.34 -3.12 17.07
C ALA A 442 9.02 -1.69 17.50
N PHE A 443 8.49 -0.85 16.60
CA PHE A 443 8.04 0.50 16.91
C PHE A 443 6.68 0.49 17.63
N PRO A 444 6.29 1.57 18.35
CA PRO A 444 5.20 1.63 19.34
C PRO A 444 3.82 1.05 18.99
N ALA A 445 3.51 0.80 17.72
CA ALA A 445 2.35 0.01 17.33
C ALA A 445 2.84 -1.07 16.36
N PRO A 446 3.04 -2.34 16.80
CA PRO A 446 2.57 -2.97 18.05
C PRO A 446 3.53 -2.97 19.26
N ALA A 447 4.67 -2.27 19.21
CA ALA A 447 5.67 -2.18 20.29
C ALA A 447 6.36 -3.51 20.68
N TRP A 448 6.61 -4.39 19.72
CA TRP A 448 7.37 -5.63 19.95
C TRP A 448 8.88 -5.34 20.05
N TRP A 449 9.28 -4.55 21.04
CA TRP A 449 10.65 -4.07 21.26
C TRP A 449 11.70 -5.20 21.24
N TRP A 450 11.34 -6.40 21.71
CA TRP A 450 12.21 -7.58 21.76
C TRP A 450 12.60 -8.07 20.36
N LEU A 451 11.72 -7.87 19.36
CA LEU A 451 11.97 -8.25 17.98
C LEU A 451 13.14 -7.47 17.38
N ALA A 452 13.36 -6.21 17.80
CA ALA A 452 14.45 -5.37 17.30
C ALA A 452 15.82 -6.05 17.42
N TRP A 453 16.03 -6.83 18.49
CA TRP A 453 17.29 -7.52 18.79
C TRP A 453 17.65 -8.65 17.82
N PHE A 454 16.71 -9.08 16.97
CA PHE A 454 16.96 -10.10 15.94
C PHE A 454 16.26 -9.84 14.59
N ALA A 455 15.54 -8.73 14.42
CA ALA A 455 14.81 -8.39 13.20
C ALA A 455 15.71 -8.18 11.97
N LEU A 456 16.97 -7.77 12.16
CA LEU A 456 17.92 -7.56 11.07
C LEU A 456 18.67 -8.84 10.68
N VAL A 457 18.57 -9.93 11.47
CA VAL A 457 19.23 -11.21 11.18
C VAL A 457 18.83 -11.76 9.80
N PRO A 458 17.53 -11.87 9.44
CA PRO A 458 17.12 -12.41 8.13
C PRO A 458 17.64 -11.56 6.97
N LEU A 459 17.57 -10.22 7.09
CA LEU A 459 18.06 -9.31 6.06
C LEU A 459 19.59 -9.44 5.89
N THR A 460 20.33 -9.46 6.99
CA THR A 460 21.78 -9.62 6.98
C THR A 460 22.20 -10.96 6.35
N LEU A 461 21.49 -12.05 6.67
CA LEU A 461 21.70 -13.38 6.05
C LEU A 461 21.47 -13.35 4.53
N LEU A 462 20.43 -12.66 4.06
CA LEU A 462 20.14 -12.52 2.62
C LEU A 462 21.17 -11.65 1.89
N VAL A 463 21.65 -10.58 2.53
CA VAL A 463 22.69 -9.71 1.98
C VAL A 463 24.02 -10.45 1.86
N ARG A 464 24.46 -11.16 2.92
CA ARG A 464 25.72 -11.93 2.86
C ARG A 464 25.68 -13.09 1.86
N ALA A 465 24.51 -13.70 1.66
CA ALA A 465 24.31 -14.81 0.74
C ALA A 465 24.26 -14.36 -0.74
N ALA A 466 24.46 -13.07 -1.02
CA ALA A 466 24.44 -12.58 -2.38
C ALA A 466 25.65 -13.10 -3.19
N PRO A 467 25.45 -13.52 -4.45
CA PRO A 467 26.55 -14.07 -5.27
C PRO A 467 27.69 -13.09 -5.55
N THR A 468 27.44 -11.78 -5.46
CA THR A 468 28.42 -10.73 -5.71
C THR A 468 28.21 -9.59 -4.73
N ARG A 469 29.27 -8.80 -4.47
CA ARG A 469 29.22 -7.58 -3.65
C ARG A 469 28.13 -6.62 -4.12
N ARG A 470 28.04 -6.40 -5.44
CA ARG A 470 27.02 -5.55 -6.05
C ARG A 470 25.60 -6.07 -5.74
N GLU A 471 25.38 -7.38 -5.81
CA GLU A 471 24.08 -7.94 -5.48
C GLU A 471 23.78 -7.87 -3.97
N GLY A 472 24.79 -7.98 -3.10
CA GLY A 472 24.64 -7.77 -1.66
C GLY A 472 24.18 -6.35 -1.33
N VAL A 473 24.85 -5.36 -1.92
CA VAL A 473 24.46 -3.94 -1.83
C VAL A 473 23.03 -3.72 -2.35
N VAL A 474 22.67 -4.32 -3.49
CA VAL A 474 21.30 -4.21 -4.03
C VAL A 474 20.28 -4.89 -3.12
N ARG A 475 20.58 -6.04 -2.51
CA ARG A 475 19.67 -6.68 -1.55
C ARG A 475 19.49 -5.84 -0.29
N ALA A 476 20.55 -5.21 0.21
CA ALA A 476 20.47 -4.29 1.34
C ALA A 476 19.56 -3.10 0.97
N TRP A 477 19.76 -2.51 -0.20
CA TRP A 477 18.92 -1.43 -0.71
C TRP A 477 17.44 -1.80 -0.79
N TRP A 478 17.11 -2.99 -1.32
CA TRP A 478 15.73 -3.49 -1.35
C TRP A 478 15.18 -3.75 0.05
N GLY A 479 16.00 -4.27 0.97
CA GLY A 479 15.61 -4.45 2.37
C GLY A 479 15.27 -3.14 3.05
N LEU A 480 16.11 -2.11 2.89
CA LEU A 480 15.82 -0.81 3.49
C LEU A 480 14.67 -0.08 2.80
N ALA A 481 14.45 -0.27 1.50
CA ALA A 481 13.23 0.20 0.87
C ALA A 481 11.98 -0.47 1.50
N GLY A 482 12.06 -1.76 1.87
CA GLY A 482 11.02 -2.42 2.66
C GLY A 482 10.84 -1.77 4.03
N PHE A 483 11.93 -1.55 4.75
CA PHE A 483 11.91 -0.87 6.06
C PHE A 483 11.22 0.48 6.00
N GLU A 484 11.61 1.36 5.06
CA GLU A 484 11.02 2.69 4.90
C GLU A 484 9.54 2.63 4.50
N VAL A 485 9.15 1.71 3.60
CA VAL A 485 7.73 1.51 3.27
C VAL A 485 6.92 1.11 4.51
N ALA A 486 7.46 0.25 5.37
CA ALA A 486 6.76 -0.22 6.56
C ALA A 486 6.71 0.83 7.68
N THR A 487 7.78 1.58 7.91
CA THR A 487 7.84 2.59 8.99
C THR A 487 7.16 3.90 8.60
N GLN A 488 7.09 4.21 7.30
CA GLN A 488 6.50 5.45 6.78
C GLN A 488 5.22 5.22 5.97
N TYR A 489 4.56 4.05 6.11
CA TYR A 489 3.32 3.75 5.38
C TYR A 489 2.21 4.78 5.60
N TRP A 490 2.22 5.44 6.76
CA TRP A 490 1.27 6.48 7.14
C TRP A 490 1.41 7.78 6.33
N LEU A 491 2.51 7.95 5.57
CA LEU A 491 2.64 9.02 4.57
C LEU A 491 1.89 8.71 3.27
N LEU A 492 1.49 7.45 3.03
CA LEU A 492 0.84 7.03 1.79
C LEU A 492 -0.41 7.86 1.43
N PRO A 493 -1.29 8.28 2.37
CA PRO A 493 -2.41 9.16 2.06
C PRO A 493 -2.01 10.57 1.60
N GLU A 494 -0.82 11.05 1.97
CA GLU A 494 -0.36 12.42 1.68
C GLU A 494 0.48 12.50 0.41
N ILE A 495 1.42 11.56 0.22
CA ILE A 495 2.39 11.59 -0.89
C ILE A 495 2.16 10.47 -1.92
N GLY A 496 1.23 9.54 -1.66
CA GLY A 496 0.88 8.48 -2.59
C GLY A 496 2.07 7.61 -3.03
N PRO A 497 2.21 7.27 -4.33
CA PRO A 497 3.28 6.41 -4.83
C PRO A 497 4.66 7.05 -4.70
N ALA A 498 4.75 8.35 -4.41
CA ALA A 498 6.02 8.99 -4.08
C ALA A 498 6.64 8.36 -2.81
N LEU A 499 5.87 7.68 -1.95
CA LEU A 499 6.42 6.86 -0.86
C LEU A 499 7.37 5.78 -1.40
N ALA A 500 7.06 5.14 -2.53
CA ALA A 500 7.96 4.16 -3.12
C ALA A 500 9.26 4.80 -3.60
N LEU A 501 9.18 6.01 -4.18
CA LEU A 501 10.36 6.79 -4.55
C LEU A 501 11.16 7.20 -3.32
N LEU A 502 10.51 7.71 -2.28
CA LEU A 502 11.13 8.09 -1.00
C LEU A 502 11.84 6.91 -0.36
N ALA A 503 11.18 5.75 -0.27
CA ALA A 503 11.76 4.53 0.28
C ALA A 503 12.98 4.04 -0.52
N VAL A 504 12.94 4.16 -1.86
CA VAL A 504 14.05 3.83 -2.74
C VAL A 504 15.21 4.83 -2.55
N LEU A 505 14.94 6.12 -2.39
CA LEU A 505 15.97 7.15 -2.19
C LEU A 505 16.61 7.05 -0.80
N LEU A 506 15.80 7.00 0.26
CA LEU A 506 16.27 6.88 1.64
C LEU A 506 16.95 5.52 1.89
N GLY A 507 16.41 4.44 1.32
CA GLY A 507 17.04 3.12 1.41
C GLY A 507 18.44 3.08 0.80
N ALA A 508 18.79 4.00 -0.10
CA ALA A 508 20.13 4.10 -0.68
C ALA A 508 21.19 4.56 0.34
N LEU A 509 20.79 5.16 1.46
CA LEU A 509 21.73 5.54 2.53
C LEU A 509 22.41 4.32 3.18
N TRP A 510 21.82 3.12 3.09
CA TRP A 510 22.39 1.86 3.60
C TRP A 510 23.19 1.05 2.58
N LEU A 511 23.51 1.61 1.41
CA LEU A 511 24.45 0.96 0.47
C LEU A 511 25.81 0.65 1.13
N PRO A 512 26.41 1.52 1.97
CA PRO A 512 27.64 1.20 2.71
C PRO A 512 27.45 0.05 3.70
N TRP A 513 26.30 -0.02 4.37
CA TRP A 513 25.96 -1.14 5.26
C TRP A 513 25.89 -2.46 4.49
N GLY A 514 25.20 -2.50 3.35
CA GLY A 514 25.13 -3.68 2.50
C GLY A 514 26.50 -4.11 1.96
N TRP A 515 27.37 -3.15 1.67
CA TRP A 515 28.76 -3.40 1.30
C TRP A 515 29.55 -4.01 2.47
N ALA A 516 29.42 -3.46 3.68
CA ALA A 516 30.11 -3.94 4.88
C ALA A 516 29.68 -5.38 5.22
N VAL A 517 28.37 -5.65 5.21
CA VAL A 517 27.82 -7.01 5.42
C VAL A 517 28.38 -7.99 4.39
N HIS A 518 28.30 -7.67 3.09
CA HIS A 518 28.81 -8.60 2.07
C HIS A 518 30.32 -8.79 2.18
N ARG A 519 31.09 -7.71 2.37
CA ARG A 519 32.55 -7.78 2.47
C ARG A 519 33.04 -8.62 3.66
N LEU A 520 32.40 -8.48 4.81
CA LEU A 520 32.89 -9.04 6.07
C LEU A 520 32.23 -10.39 6.43
N LEU A 521 31.04 -10.67 5.89
CA LEU A 521 30.24 -11.85 6.26
C LEU A 521 29.93 -12.79 5.08
N ALA A 522 30.28 -12.47 3.84
CA ALA A 522 30.18 -13.42 2.72
C ALA A 522 31.30 -14.48 2.75
N ALA A 523 31.03 -15.64 2.16
CA ALA A 523 32.02 -16.71 2.05
C ALA A 523 33.13 -16.36 1.03
N PRO A 524 34.38 -16.84 1.22
CA PRO A 524 34.85 -17.62 2.37
C PRO A 524 35.00 -16.77 3.64
N LEU A 525 34.61 -17.35 4.78
CA LEU A 525 34.65 -16.69 6.08
C LEU A 525 36.06 -16.75 6.68
N SER A 526 36.53 -15.63 7.26
CA SER A 526 37.76 -15.59 8.05
C SER A 526 37.50 -14.98 9.42
N GLY A 527 38.18 -15.48 10.45
CA GLY A 527 37.95 -15.03 11.83
C GLY A 527 38.19 -13.52 12.01
N ARG A 528 39.24 -12.96 11.40
CA ARG A 528 39.55 -11.51 11.45
C ARG A 528 38.44 -10.67 10.81
N ARG A 529 37.94 -11.05 9.63
CA ARG A 529 36.87 -10.29 8.94
C ARG A 529 35.57 -10.33 9.72
N THR A 530 35.23 -11.49 10.26
CA THR A 530 33.99 -11.65 11.02
C THR A 530 34.05 -11.02 12.41
N ALA A 531 35.22 -10.99 13.06
CA ALA A 531 35.43 -10.19 14.26
C ALA A 531 35.29 -8.70 13.97
N ALA A 532 35.88 -8.20 12.87
CA ALA A 532 35.71 -6.81 12.45
C ALA A 532 34.25 -6.45 12.12
N ALA A 533 33.45 -7.42 11.67
CA ALA A 533 32.03 -7.21 11.39
C ALA A 533 31.25 -6.76 12.63
N LEU A 534 31.61 -7.24 13.83
CA LEU A 534 30.95 -6.90 15.11
C LEU A 534 31.01 -5.40 15.43
N VAL A 535 31.95 -4.66 14.83
CA VAL A 535 32.05 -3.20 14.98
C VAL A 535 31.61 -2.50 13.70
N VAL A 536 32.12 -2.91 12.54
CA VAL A 536 31.92 -2.17 11.28
C VAL A 536 30.48 -2.24 10.78
N VAL A 537 29.80 -3.38 10.93
CA VAL A 537 28.41 -3.55 10.46
C VAL A 537 27.43 -2.68 11.26
N PRO A 538 27.40 -2.70 12.62
CA PRO A 538 26.53 -1.80 13.36
C PRO A 538 26.92 -0.33 13.20
N SER A 539 28.20 0.01 13.06
CA SER A 539 28.63 1.38 12.74
C SER A 539 28.11 1.85 11.38
N ALA A 540 28.16 0.99 10.35
CA ALA A 540 27.65 1.34 9.02
C ALA A 540 26.13 1.57 9.01
N TRP A 541 25.39 0.85 9.85
CA TRP A 541 23.96 1.09 10.06
C TRP A 541 23.73 2.47 10.69
N LEU A 542 24.46 2.74 11.78
CA LEU A 542 24.32 3.97 12.54
C LEU A 542 24.72 5.22 11.72
N CYS A 543 25.76 5.13 10.89
CA CYS A 543 26.13 6.20 9.95
C CYS A 543 24.97 6.55 9.00
N ALA A 544 24.25 5.54 8.49
CA ALA A 544 23.12 5.77 7.60
C ALA A 544 21.94 6.45 8.33
N GLU A 545 21.66 6.04 9.57
CA GLU A 545 20.71 6.74 10.45
C GLU A 545 21.14 8.18 10.74
N GLY A 546 22.41 8.42 11.04
CA GLY A 546 22.95 9.75 11.28
C GLY A 546 22.82 10.67 10.05
N VAL A 547 23.15 10.18 8.86
CA VAL A 547 22.97 10.96 7.61
C VAL A 547 21.49 11.24 7.35
N ARG A 548 20.61 10.24 7.50
CA ARG A 548 19.17 10.40 7.31
C ARG A 548 18.56 11.42 8.27
N SER A 549 19.15 11.53 9.47
CA SER A 549 18.69 12.43 10.52
C SER A 549 18.95 13.91 10.24
N TRP A 550 19.60 14.23 9.12
CA TRP A 550 19.66 15.61 8.66
C TRP A 550 18.26 16.12 8.30
N GLN A 551 17.90 17.32 8.81
CA GLN A 551 16.56 17.90 8.67
C GLN A 551 15.99 17.85 7.24
N SER A 552 16.82 18.05 6.22
CA SER A 552 16.41 18.13 4.82
C SER A 552 16.15 16.76 4.18
N LEU A 553 16.61 15.66 4.80
CA LEU A 553 16.48 14.29 4.29
C LEU A 553 15.35 13.50 4.95
N GLY A 554 14.54 14.13 5.80
CA GLY A 554 13.40 13.49 6.48
C GLY A 554 13.63 13.20 7.96
N GLY A 555 14.76 13.62 8.52
CA GLY A 555 15.02 13.66 9.96
C GLY A 555 15.07 12.30 10.67
N PRO A 556 15.30 12.31 11.99
CA PRO A 556 15.50 11.12 12.84
C PRO A 556 14.22 10.35 13.16
N TRP A 557 13.34 10.12 12.17
CA TRP A 557 12.17 9.26 12.35
C TRP A 557 12.55 7.78 12.40
N ALA A 558 11.84 6.93 13.12
CA ALA A 558 12.06 5.46 13.10
C ALA A 558 13.53 5.01 13.28
N LEU A 559 14.28 5.64 14.19
CA LEU A 559 15.62 5.18 14.58
C LEU A 559 15.54 3.84 15.31
N LEU A 560 16.46 2.91 15.01
CA LEU A 560 16.44 1.57 15.61
C LEU A 560 16.53 1.61 17.14
N GLY A 561 17.25 2.60 17.70
CA GLY A 561 17.33 2.82 19.15
C GLY A 561 15.99 3.20 19.79
N ALA A 562 15.11 3.89 19.06
CA ALA A 562 13.79 4.31 19.56
C ALA A 562 12.84 3.11 19.76
N THR A 563 13.13 1.95 19.19
CA THR A 563 12.37 0.72 19.45
C THR A 563 12.36 0.30 20.92
N GLN A 564 13.34 0.79 21.72
CA GLN A 564 13.48 0.47 23.14
C GLN A 564 12.81 1.50 24.08
N TRP A 565 12.01 2.43 23.54
CA TRP A 565 11.36 3.51 24.31
C TRP A 565 10.56 3.02 25.53
N ASN A 566 9.94 1.84 25.45
CA ASN A 566 9.13 1.25 26.53
C ASN A 566 9.91 0.25 27.40
N GLN A 567 11.24 0.20 27.26
CA GLN A 567 12.12 -0.66 28.06
C GLN A 567 13.13 0.18 28.84
N PRO A 568 12.77 0.67 30.05
CA PRO A 568 13.59 1.63 30.79
C PRO A 568 15.03 1.20 31.04
N MET A 569 15.26 -0.10 31.25
CA MET A 569 16.62 -0.64 31.46
C MET A 569 17.47 -0.52 30.20
N MET A 570 16.94 -0.84 29.02
CA MET A 570 17.67 -0.70 27.75
C MET A 570 17.79 0.76 27.34
N LEU A 571 16.70 1.51 27.47
CA LEU A 571 16.65 2.94 27.17
C LEU A 571 17.62 3.74 28.04
N SER A 572 18.00 3.23 29.22
CA SER A 572 19.01 3.86 30.07
C SER A 572 20.31 4.17 29.32
N THR A 573 20.70 3.37 28.33
CA THR A 573 21.91 3.59 27.50
C THR A 573 21.82 4.87 26.66
N ALA A 574 20.61 5.39 26.40
CA ALA A 574 20.41 6.68 25.76
C ALA A 574 20.96 7.85 26.60
N SER A 575 20.95 7.72 27.93
CA SER A 575 21.61 8.70 28.81
C SER A 575 23.15 8.72 28.67
N LEU A 576 23.74 7.65 28.12
CA LEU A 576 25.19 7.53 27.94
C LEU A 576 25.67 8.00 26.55
N GLY A 577 24.99 7.60 25.49
CA GLY A 577 25.40 7.90 24.12
C GLY A 577 24.25 8.18 23.15
N GLY A 578 23.11 8.63 23.68
CA GLY A 578 21.93 8.95 22.90
C GLY A 578 21.18 7.73 22.39
N VAL A 579 20.10 7.98 21.66
CA VAL A 579 19.42 6.97 20.84
C VAL A 579 20.40 6.22 19.92
N TRP A 580 21.51 6.86 19.56
CA TRP A 580 22.59 6.31 18.75
C TRP A 580 23.28 5.10 19.38
N LEU A 581 23.65 5.18 20.67
CA LEU A 581 24.24 4.05 21.39
C LEU A 581 23.24 2.91 21.52
N THR A 582 21.98 3.23 21.84
CA THR A 582 20.91 2.22 21.91
C THR A 582 20.75 1.49 20.57
N GLY A 583 20.69 2.24 19.47
CA GLY A 583 20.60 1.70 18.10
C GLY A 583 21.81 0.86 17.72
N PHE A 584 23.02 1.29 18.08
CA PHE A 584 24.25 0.52 17.86
C PHE A 584 24.22 -0.83 18.58
N LEU A 585 23.80 -0.86 19.85
CA LEU A 585 23.71 -2.11 20.63
C LEU A 585 22.74 -3.09 19.97
N VAL A 586 21.58 -2.62 19.53
CA VAL A 586 20.59 -3.45 18.81
C VAL A 586 21.18 -4.00 17.51
N ALA A 587 21.81 -3.15 16.68
CA ALA A 587 22.44 -3.59 15.44
C ALA A 587 23.63 -4.55 15.68
N CYS A 588 24.37 -4.36 16.79
CA CYS A 588 25.51 -5.18 17.17
C CYS A 588 25.06 -6.59 17.58
N VAL A 589 23.99 -6.73 18.37
CA VAL A 589 23.42 -8.04 18.72
C VAL A 589 22.95 -8.77 17.47
N ASN A 590 22.23 -8.11 16.56
CA ASN A 590 21.82 -8.71 15.29
C ASN A 590 23.04 -9.22 14.49
N THR A 591 24.12 -8.45 14.44
CA THR A 591 25.36 -8.83 13.77
C THR A 591 26.00 -10.05 14.46
N ALA A 592 26.10 -10.03 15.78
CA ALA A 592 26.65 -11.12 16.58
C ALA A 592 25.87 -12.42 16.41
N LEU A 593 24.53 -12.37 16.40
CA LEU A 593 23.67 -13.52 16.11
C LEU A 593 23.98 -14.11 14.73
N VAL A 594 24.12 -13.27 13.70
CA VAL A 594 24.54 -13.72 12.36
C VAL A 594 25.91 -14.39 12.42
N VAL A 595 26.88 -13.83 13.13
CA VAL A 595 28.21 -14.43 13.30
C VAL A 595 28.13 -15.81 13.95
N ILE A 596 27.36 -15.95 15.04
CA ILE A 596 27.17 -17.22 15.77
C ILE A 596 26.62 -18.31 14.84
N LEU A 597 25.69 -17.94 13.95
CA LEU A 597 25.03 -18.86 13.02
C LEU A 597 25.93 -19.32 11.87
N ILE A 598 26.86 -18.47 11.40
CA ILE A 598 27.59 -18.73 10.14
C ILE A 598 29.02 -19.21 10.37
N GLN A 599 29.63 -18.90 11.52
CA GLN A 599 31.01 -19.26 11.81
C GLN A 599 31.14 -20.68 12.34
N ARG A 600 32.25 -21.34 11.99
CA ARG A 600 32.61 -22.67 12.54
C ARG A 600 33.71 -22.59 13.59
N GLN A 601 34.52 -21.53 13.59
CA GLN A 601 35.61 -21.36 14.56
C GLN A 601 35.05 -21.02 15.94
N PHE A 602 35.33 -21.88 16.93
CA PHE A 602 34.84 -21.71 18.30
C PHE A 602 35.18 -20.33 18.88
N ARG A 603 36.45 -19.88 18.75
CA ARG A 603 36.90 -18.57 19.27
C ARG A 603 36.07 -17.39 18.74
N VAL A 604 35.68 -17.42 17.46
CA VAL A 604 34.90 -16.33 16.83
C VAL A 604 33.43 -16.39 17.26
N ARG A 605 32.87 -17.60 17.40
CA ARG A 605 31.50 -17.78 17.94
C ARG A 605 31.43 -17.34 19.41
N ALA A 606 32.44 -17.70 20.21
CA ALA A 606 32.56 -17.29 21.61
C ALA A 606 32.67 -15.77 21.72
N LEU A 607 33.53 -15.13 20.91
CA LEU A 607 33.61 -13.67 20.84
C LEU A 607 32.24 -13.05 20.51
N ALA A 608 31.55 -13.53 19.49
CA ALA A 608 30.23 -13.02 19.13
C ALA A 608 29.18 -13.25 20.24
N LEU A 609 29.21 -14.39 20.93
CA LEU A 609 28.34 -14.65 22.07
C LEU A 609 28.61 -13.68 23.22
N VAL A 610 29.88 -13.45 23.57
CA VAL A 610 30.29 -12.49 24.59
C VAL A 610 29.89 -11.06 24.18
N THR A 611 30.05 -10.69 22.90
CA THR A 611 29.60 -9.40 22.38
C THR A 611 28.08 -9.26 22.49
N ALA A 612 27.31 -10.27 22.08
CA ALA A 612 25.84 -10.23 22.19
C ALA A 612 25.39 -10.11 23.65
N ALA A 613 25.94 -10.93 24.55
CA ALA A 613 25.65 -10.89 25.97
C ALA A 613 26.05 -9.54 26.60
N GLY A 614 27.23 -9.00 26.26
CA GLY A 614 27.68 -7.70 26.71
C GLY A 614 26.77 -6.56 26.24
N CYS A 615 26.31 -6.58 24.99
CA CYS A 615 25.37 -5.58 24.47
C CYS A 615 23.99 -5.65 25.15
N LEU A 616 23.48 -6.86 25.42
CA LEU A 616 22.21 -7.05 26.15
C LEU A 616 22.34 -6.67 27.63
N ALA A 617 23.51 -6.91 28.23
CA ALA A 617 23.81 -6.54 29.61
C ALA A 617 24.16 -5.05 29.79
N ALA A 618 24.51 -4.33 28.72
CA ALA A 618 24.89 -2.91 28.80
C ALA A 618 23.78 -2.04 29.41
N GLY A 619 22.53 -2.27 29.03
CA GLY A 619 21.38 -1.54 29.58
C GLY A 619 21.17 -1.77 31.08
N PRO A 620 21.00 -3.02 31.55
CA PRO A 620 20.78 -3.32 32.96
C PRO A 620 21.98 -2.92 33.83
N ILE A 621 23.21 -3.17 33.35
CA ILE A 621 24.43 -2.74 34.05
C ILE A 621 24.45 -1.22 34.17
N TRP A 622 24.29 -0.48 33.07
CA TRP A 622 24.28 0.97 33.11
C TRP A 622 23.15 1.52 33.97
N SER A 623 21.95 0.95 33.89
CA SER A 623 20.82 1.34 34.73
C SER A 623 21.10 1.15 36.22
N ALA A 624 21.93 0.17 36.59
CA ALA A 624 22.28 -0.11 37.98
C ALA A 624 23.42 0.78 38.50
N VAL A 625 24.40 1.13 37.64
CA VAL A 625 25.60 1.87 38.06
C VAL A 625 25.57 3.37 37.74
N ARG A 626 24.64 3.82 36.89
CA ARG A 626 24.55 5.23 36.52
C ARG A 626 24.23 6.10 37.74
N PRO A 627 24.78 7.33 37.81
CA PRO A 627 24.37 8.28 38.84
C PRO A 627 22.86 8.52 38.80
N GLY A 628 22.22 8.51 39.96
CA GLY A 628 20.82 8.91 40.09
C GLY A 628 20.64 10.39 39.72
N LEU A 629 19.45 10.75 39.25
CA LEU A 629 19.04 12.14 39.06
C LEU A 629 18.19 12.54 40.27
N PRO A 630 18.70 13.34 41.23
CA PRO A 630 17.94 13.69 42.43
C PRO A 630 16.67 14.45 42.06
N VAL A 631 15.54 14.02 42.62
CA VAL A 631 14.28 14.75 42.49
C VAL A 631 14.35 15.97 43.40
N VAL A 632 14.25 17.16 42.82
CA VAL A 632 14.32 18.44 43.54
C VAL A 632 12.94 19.07 43.79
N GLY A 633 11.90 18.51 43.18
CA GLY A 633 10.53 18.96 43.36
C GLY A 633 9.57 18.21 42.45
N SER A 634 8.28 18.54 42.55
CA SER A 634 7.28 18.07 41.59
C SER A 634 6.29 19.20 41.27
N VAL A 635 5.92 19.31 40.00
CA VAL A 635 4.99 20.33 39.52
C VAL A 635 3.77 19.69 38.86
N PRO A 636 2.54 20.13 39.15
CA PRO A 636 1.36 19.68 38.43
C PRO A 636 1.31 20.33 37.04
N VAL A 637 1.37 19.50 36.00
CA VAL A 637 1.21 19.93 34.60
C VAL A 637 -0.08 19.36 34.07
N ALA A 638 -0.92 20.22 33.51
CA ALA A 638 -2.17 19.82 32.88
C ALA A 638 -2.00 19.70 31.37
N VAL A 639 -2.66 18.70 30.81
CA VAL A 639 -2.70 18.39 29.39
C VAL A 639 -4.15 18.44 28.93
N VAL A 640 -4.44 19.17 27.85
CA VAL A 640 -5.77 19.27 27.26
C VAL A 640 -5.74 18.68 25.85
N GLN A 641 -6.58 17.68 25.59
CA GLN A 641 -6.65 16.96 24.32
C GLN A 641 -8.07 17.05 23.74
N PRO A 642 -8.32 17.94 22.76
CA PRO A 642 -9.65 18.11 22.15
C PRO A 642 -10.00 17.00 21.14
N GLY A 643 -9.01 16.38 20.48
CA GLY A 643 -9.26 15.44 19.40
C GLY A 643 -9.75 16.13 18.12
N VAL A 644 -10.24 15.34 17.15
CA VAL A 644 -10.61 15.85 15.82
C VAL A 644 -11.88 16.72 15.91
N ALA A 645 -11.75 18.02 15.68
CA ALA A 645 -12.83 18.99 15.72
C ALA A 645 -12.56 20.18 14.77
N THR A 646 -13.54 21.05 14.56
CA THR A 646 -13.31 22.32 13.85
C THR A 646 -12.52 23.29 14.76
N PRO A 647 -11.69 24.21 14.23
CA PRO A 647 -10.87 25.08 15.07
C PRO A 647 -11.65 25.84 16.17
N ALA A 648 -12.82 26.39 15.83
CA ALA A 648 -13.66 27.09 16.80
C ALA A 648 -14.23 26.16 17.90
N SER A 649 -14.71 24.97 17.53
CA SER A 649 -15.25 24.00 18.51
C SER A 649 -14.15 23.35 19.36
N GLN A 650 -12.96 23.20 18.79
CA GLN A 650 -11.74 22.77 19.46
C GLN A 650 -11.34 23.78 20.54
N GLN A 651 -11.16 25.05 20.18
CA GLN A 651 -10.76 26.09 21.14
C GLN A 651 -11.81 26.27 22.24
N ALA A 652 -13.11 26.25 21.91
CA ALA A 652 -14.17 26.31 22.90
C ALA A 652 -14.11 25.14 23.89
N PHE A 653 -13.81 23.92 23.40
CA PHE A 653 -13.60 22.76 24.25
C PHE A 653 -12.35 22.91 25.14
N GLU A 654 -11.24 23.38 24.59
CA GLU A 654 -10.01 23.58 25.34
C GLU A 654 -10.19 24.61 26.48
N VAL A 655 -10.93 25.70 26.22
CA VAL A 655 -11.31 26.68 27.25
C VAL A 655 -12.19 26.04 28.34
N ALA A 656 -13.19 25.26 27.95
CA ALA A 656 -14.11 24.61 28.88
C ALA A 656 -13.39 23.61 29.79
N GLU A 657 -12.57 22.72 29.22
CA GLU A 657 -11.77 21.76 29.97
C GLU A 657 -10.75 22.46 30.88
N THR A 658 -10.08 23.50 30.37
CA THR A 658 -9.13 24.28 31.18
C THR A 658 -9.80 24.93 32.39
N THR A 659 -11.02 25.42 32.24
CA THR A 659 -11.78 26.02 33.35
C THR A 659 -12.07 24.98 34.44
N GLN A 660 -12.37 23.73 34.08
CA GLN A 660 -12.62 22.65 35.03
C GLN A 660 -11.36 22.23 35.82
N LEU A 661 -10.17 22.61 35.37
CA LEU A 661 -8.91 22.31 36.04
C LEU A 661 -8.59 23.26 37.21
N ALA A 662 -9.37 24.32 37.45
CA ALA A 662 -9.09 25.31 38.49
C ALA A 662 -8.89 24.69 39.89
N LEU A 663 -9.66 23.65 40.22
CA LEU A 663 -9.58 22.93 41.50
C LEU A 663 -8.37 21.98 41.59
N ARG A 664 -7.62 21.80 40.50
CA ARG A 664 -6.41 20.95 40.44
C ARG A 664 -5.11 21.74 40.57
N HIS A 665 -5.19 23.07 40.57
CA HIS A 665 -4.07 24.01 40.71
C HIS A 665 -2.84 23.64 39.85
N PRO A 666 -2.98 23.46 38.53
CA PRO A 666 -1.84 23.23 37.65
C PRO A 666 -0.93 24.47 37.59
N VAL A 667 0.38 24.26 37.55
CA VAL A 667 1.36 25.36 37.34
C VAL A 667 1.41 25.75 35.86
N LEU A 668 1.20 24.78 34.97
CA LEU A 668 1.19 24.94 33.52
C LEU A 668 0.06 24.09 32.92
N VAL A 669 -0.76 24.70 32.08
CA VAL A 669 -1.75 24.01 31.24
C VAL A 669 -1.27 24.06 29.80
N VAL A 670 -1.17 22.91 29.15
CA VAL A 670 -0.62 22.79 27.80
C VAL A 670 -1.71 22.35 26.83
N TRP A 671 -1.89 23.11 25.76
CA TRP A 671 -2.73 22.77 24.60
C TRP A 671 -1.88 22.23 23.45
N GLY A 672 -2.52 21.56 22.48
CA GLY A 672 -1.84 20.96 21.33
C GLY A 672 -1.28 21.97 20.32
N GLU A 673 -0.61 21.48 19.27
CA GLU A 673 -0.20 22.33 18.14
C GLU A 673 -1.43 22.84 17.37
N SER A 674 -1.43 24.10 16.92
CA SER A 674 -2.57 24.74 16.25
C SER A 674 -3.84 24.73 17.09
N SER A 675 -3.70 25.02 18.39
CA SER A 675 -4.82 25.08 19.35
C SER A 675 -5.70 26.32 19.15
N LEU A 676 -5.12 27.43 18.69
CA LEU A 676 -5.86 28.68 18.44
C LEU A 676 -6.58 28.63 17.09
N ALA A 677 -7.85 29.07 17.07
CA ALA A 677 -8.65 29.13 15.85
C ALA A 677 -8.23 30.26 14.90
N ASP A 678 -7.73 31.37 15.46
CA ASP A 678 -7.31 32.57 14.73
C ASP A 678 -5.79 32.77 14.77
N ASN A 679 -5.28 33.56 13.83
CA ASN A 679 -3.87 33.94 13.78
C ASN A 679 -3.46 34.79 14.99
N VAL A 680 -2.23 34.62 15.45
CA VAL A 680 -1.68 35.26 16.66
C VAL A 680 -1.58 36.80 16.55
N ASN A 681 -1.65 37.38 15.35
CA ASN A 681 -1.53 38.83 15.15
C ASN A 681 -2.85 39.63 15.22
N SER A 682 -4.02 39.03 15.48
CA SER A 682 -5.25 39.79 15.79
C SER A 682 -5.28 40.21 17.26
N ALA A 683 -4.27 40.99 17.66
CA ALA A 683 -3.99 41.39 19.04
C ALA A 683 -5.00 42.44 19.56
N ALA A 684 -5.95 41.98 20.39
CA ALA A 684 -6.52 42.71 21.54
C ALA A 684 -7.54 41.85 22.31
N SER A 685 -8.33 41.02 21.62
CA SER A 685 -9.41 40.22 22.25
C SER A 685 -8.98 38.82 22.67
N THR A 686 -8.11 38.15 21.89
CA THR A 686 -7.62 36.78 22.17
C THR A 686 -6.75 36.74 23.43
N ASP A 687 -5.89 37.74 23.65
CA ASP A 687 -5.02 37.82 24.83
C ASP A 687 -5.80 38.06 26.12
N ALA A 688 -6.83 38.92 26.08
CA ALA A 688 -7.63 39.22 27.27
C ALA A 688 -8.43 38.01 27.77
N GLY A 689 -9.02 37.24 26.84
CA GLY A 689 -9.76 36.01 27.15
C GLY A 689 -8.85 34.90 27.70
N LEU A 690 -7.69 34.67 27.07
CA LEU A 690 -6.74 33.66 27.54
C LEU A 690 -6.05 34.06 28.86
N ALA A 691 -5.75 35.35 29.06
CA ALA A 691 -5.27 35.84 30.35
C ALA A 691 -6.34 35.72 31.46
N ALA A 692 -7.62 35.94 31.13
CA ALA A 692 -8.73 35.68 32.06
C ALA A 692 -8.86 34.18 32.41
N LEU A 693 -8.66 33.30 31.43
CA LEU A 693 -8.63 31.87 31.66
C LEU A 693 -7.44 31.45 32.54
N ALA A 694 -6.25 32.01 32.30
CA ALA A 694 -5.07 31.81 33.16
C ALA A 694 -5.33 32.24 34.61
N ARG A 695 -5.99 33.40 34.82
CA ARG A 695 -6.46 33.84 36.14
C ARG A 695 -7.45 32.87 36.77
N THR A 696 -8.37 32.33 35.98
CA THR A 696 -9.43 31.43 36.45
C THR A 696 -8.89 30.07 36.88
N VAL A 697 -7.97 29.50 36.11
CA VAL A 697 -7.35 28.20 36.43
C VAL A 697 -6.25 28.31 37.49
N GLY A 698 -5.70 29.52 37.69
CA GLY A 698 -4.63 29.77 38.65
C GLY A 698 -3.24 29.29 38.19
N GLY A 699 -3.03 29.19 36.88
CA GLY A 699 -1.80 28.70 36.25
C GLY A 699 -1.62 29.26 34.84
N ASP A 700 -0.40 29.18 34.30
CA ASP A 700 -0.08 29.73 32.98
C ASP A 700 -0.49 28.75 31.86
N LEU A 701 -0.85 29.28 30.69
CA LEU A 701 -1.32 28.53 29.53
C LEU A 701 -0.26 28.52 28.43
N LEU A 702 0.13 27.34 27.96
CA LEU A 702 0.93 27.20 26.73
C LEU A 702 0.01 26.83 25.57
N VAL A 703 -0.20 27.78 24.66
CA VAL A 703 -1.06 27.65 23.48
C VAL A 703 -0.24 27.75 22.20
N ASN A 704 -0.80 27.35 21.06
CA ASN A 704 -0.10 27.34 19.78
C ASN A 704 -0.97 27.91 18.65
N GLY A 705 -0.38 28.73 17.78
CA GLY A 705 -1.07 29.32 16.63
C GLY A 705 -0.12 29.79 15.54
N ASP A 706 -0.70 30.21 14.41
CA ASP A 706 0.05 30.75 13.27
C ASP A 706 0.20 32.27 13.41
N ALA A 707 1.43 32.78 13.29
CA ALA A 707 1.78 34.19 13.44
C ALA A 707 2.27 34.78 12.10
N PRO A 708 1.50 35.66 11.44
CA PRO A 708 1.93 36.32 10.20
C PRO A 708 3.24 37.09 10.38
N ALA A 709 4.11 37.04 9.37
CA ALA A 709 5.33 37.85 9.37
C ALA A 709 4.99 39.34 9.15
N ALA A 710 5.70 40.23 9.84
CA ALA A 710 5.47 41.68 9.74
C ALA A 710 5.60 42.24 8.31
N ASN A 711 6.43 41.61 7.47
CA ASN A 711 6.64 41.96 6.06
C ASN A 711 5.68 41.23 5.09
N GLY A 712 4.73 40.44 5.60
CA GLY A 712 3.77 39.68 4.80
C GLY A 712 4.37 38.51 4.00
N SER A 713 5.63 38.13 4.24
CA SER A 713 6.33 37.11 3.45
C SER A 713 5.89 35.66 3.75
N GLY A 714 5.13 35.46 4.82
CA GLY A 714 4.69 34.14 5.29
C GLY A 714 4.17 34.21 6.72
N PHE A 715 4.21 33.08 7.42
CA PHE A 715 3.81 32.97 8.83
C PHE A 715 4.75 32.02 9.58
N TYR A 716 4.86 32.20 10.89
CA TYR A 716 5.55 31.31 11.81
C TYR A 716 4.54 30.41 12.51
N LYS A 717 4.96 29.18 12.83
CA LYS A 717 4.26 28.35 13.82
C LYS A 717 4.82 28.69 15.20
N GLN A 718 3.95 29.17 16.09
CA GLN A 718 4.36 29.81 17.31
C GLN A 718 3.69 29.21 18.54
N ALA A 719 4.49 28.95 19.58
CA ALA A 719 4.02 28.64 20.92
C ALA A 719 4.04 29.91 21.77
N LEU A 720 2.97 30.17 22.50
CA LEU A 720 2.79 31.34 23.35
C LEU A 720 2.52 30.88 24.78
N LEU A 721 3.31 31.39 25.72
CA LEU A 721 3.01 31.28 27.13
C LEU A 721 2.19 32.48 27.56
N ILE A 722 1.00 32.24 28.12
CA ILE A 722 0.06 33.26 28.54
C ILE A 722 -0.17 33.13 30.04
N GLY A 723 0.11 34.20 30.78
CA GLY A 723 -0.17 34.29 32.20
C GLY A 723 -1.32 35.26 32.50
N PRO A 724 -1.59 35.50 33.79
CA PRO A 724 -2.63 36.43 34.25
C PRO A 724 -2.54 37.86 33.68
N GLY A 725 -1.32 38.30 33.32
CA GLY A 725 -1.05 39.63 32.79
C GLY A 725 -0.95 39.71 31.26
N GLY A 726 -1.14 38.59 30.54
CA GLY A 726 -0.95 38.51 29.08
C GLY A 726 0.21 37.58 28.69
N VAL A 727 0.76 37.81 27.49
CA VAL A 727 1.84 36.97 26.94
C VAL A 727 3.13 37.15 27.76
N LEU A 728 3.68 36.05 28.25
CA LEU A 728 4.90 35.98 29.05
C LEU A 728 6.13 35.56 28.22
N GLY A 729 5.91 34.85 27.12
CA GLY A 729 6.99 34.34 26.28
C GLY A 729 6.50 33.70 25.00
N THR A 730 7.39 33.65 24.02
CA THR A 730 7.08 33.23 22.66
C THR A 730 8.20 32.35 22.10
N TYR A 731 7.84 31.26 21.44
CA TYR A 731 8.77 30.37 20.73
C TYR A 731 8.30 30.11 19.30
N GLU A 732 9.20 30.26 18.33
CA GLU A 732 8.94 30.02 16.92
C GLU A 732 9.60 28.72 16.47
N LYS A 733 8.84 27.89 15.75
CA LYS A 733 9.30 26.58 15.28
C LYS A 733 10.56 26.72 14.41
N ILE A 734 11.61 25.98 14.78
CA ILE A 734 12.91 25.97 14.10
C ILE A 734 13.01 24.83 13.09
N ARG A 735 12.61 23.59 13.42
CA ARG A 735 12.71 22.44 12.50
C ARG A 735 11.38 22.20 11.81
N LEU A 736 11.30 22.64 10.56
CA LEU A 736 10.12 22.52 9.73
C LEU A 736 10.02 21.12 9.06
N VAL A 737 8.80 20.67 8.81
CA VAL A 737 8.50 19.42 8.11
C VAL A 737 8.70 19.60 6.59
N PRO A 738 9.62 18.87 5.95
CA PRO A 738 9.79 18.93 4.50
C PRO A 738 8.51 18.51 3.77
N PHE A 739 8.17 19.24 2.72
CA PHE A 739 6.95 19.15 1.91
C PHE A 739 5.64 19.46 2.65
N GLY A 740 5.57 19.29 3.97
CA GLY A 740 4.39 19.63 4.79
C GLY A 740 4.30 21.11 5.18
N GLU A 741 5.44 21.76 5.48
CA GLU A 741 5.50 23.16 5.91
C GLU A 741 6.33 24.04 4.96
N TYR A 742 7.22 23.43 4.18
CA TYR A 742 7.99 24.10 3.14
C TYR A 742 8.36 23.12 2.03
N ILE A 743 8.73 23.62 0.84
CA ILE A 743 9.23 22.77 -0.26
C ILE A 743 10.75 22.91 -0.37
N PRO A 744 11.53 21.84 -0.13
CA PRO A 744 12.95 21.84 -0.44
C PRO A 744 13.20 22.17 -1.91
N LEU A 745 14.18 23.01 -2.22
CA LEU A 745 14.51 23.41 -3.61
C LEU A 745 13.28 23.84 -4.42
N ARG A 746 12.42 24.68 -3.82
CA ARG A 746 11.13 25.11 -4.40
C ARG A 746 11.20 25.58 -5.85
N ALA A 747 12.31 26.19 -6.28
CA ALA A 747 12.53 26.58 -7.68
C ALA A 747 12.46 25.40 -8.67
N ALA A 748 12.88 24.20 -8.26
CA ALA A 748 12.85 22.98 -9.07
C ALA A 748 11.68 22.05 -8.75
N LEU A 749 11.18 22.09 -7.50
CA LEU A 749 10.17 21.15 -6.99
C LEU A 749 8.80 21.78 -6.70
N GLY A 750 8.62 23.08 -6.96
CA GLY A 750 7.38 23.81 -6.70
C GLY A 750 6.16 23.29 -7.47
N TRP A 751 6.37 22.62 -8.61
CA TRP A 751 5.31 21.94 -9.37
C TRP A 751 4.62 20.82 -8.57
N LEU A 752 5.25 20.30 -7.51
CA LEU A 752 4.68 19.27 -6.65
C LEU A 752 3.43 19.73 -5.90
N THR A 753 3.21 21.04 -5.70
CA THR A 753 1.96 21.56 -5.11
C THR A 753 0.74 21.30 -5.99
N GLY A 754 0.92 21.15 -7.31
CA GLY A 754 -0.16 20.83 -8.24
C GLY A 754 -0.59 19.36 -8.24
N ILE A 755 0.20 18.47 -7.60
CA ILE A 755 -0.01 17.02 -7.62
C ILE A 755 0.04 16.35 -6.23
N SER A 756 0.20 17.12 -5.16
CA SER A 756 0.26 16.65 -3.77
C SER A 756 -0.27 17.71 -2.80
N ARG A 757 -0.46 17.36 -1.53
CA ARG A 757 -0.84 18.32 -0.46
C ARG A 757 0.35 19.12 0.08
N ALA A 758 1.38 19.35 -0.74
CA ALA A 758 2.55 20.11 -0.33
C ALA A 758 2.23 21.58 -0.02
N ALA A 759 2.94 22.18 0.94
CA ALA A 759 2.66 23.52 1.45
C ALA A 759 2.60 24.59 0.33
N PRO A 760 1.45 25.26 0.13
CA PRO A 760 1.29 26.28 -0.92
C PRO A 760 2.08 27.55 -0.61
N THR A 761 2.33 27.85 0.67
CA THR A 761 3.21 28.93 1.14
C THR A 761 4.19 28.35 2.14
N ASN A 762 5.46 28.77 2.12
CA ASN A 762 6.45 28.28 3.07
C ASN A 762 6.20 28.90 4.45
N VAL A 763 6.13 28.06 5.48
CA VAL A 763 6.25 28.48 6.88
C VAL A 763 7.66 29.05 7.08
N LEU A 764 7.75 30.14 7.84
CA LEU A 764 9.03 30.74 8.22
C LEU A 764 9.64 29.99 9.41
N ARG A 765 10.96 30.02 9.47
CA ARG A 765 11.76 29.28 10.45
C ARG A 765 12.24 30.21 11.56
N GLY A 766 12.02 29.82 12.82
CA GLY A 766 12.62 30.46 13.98
C GLY A 766 14.14 30.28 14.03
N ASP A 767 14.84 31.18 14.71
CA ASP A 767 16.30 31.28 14.72
C ASP A 767 16.97 30.72 15.98
N ARG A 768 16.24 30.60 17.10
CA ARG A 768 16.80 30.17 18.40
C ARG A 768 15.80 29.42 19.28
N THR A 769 16.33 28.58 20.17
CA THR A 769 15.62 27.95 21.31
C THR A 769 15.23 29.00 22.36
N VAL A 770 14.19 28.72 23.13
CA VAL A 770 13.69 29.66 24.16
C VAL A 770 13.18 28.89 25.37
N VAL A 771 13.86 29.03 26.51
CA VAL A 771 13.35 28.54 27.79
C VAL A 771 12.31 29.51 28.36
N MET A 772 11.08 29.03 28.54
CA MET A 772 9.97 29.78 29.12
C MET A 772 9.86 29.53 30.62
N ARG A 773 9.21 30.44 31.35
CA ARG A 773 8.98 30.34 32.80
C ARG A 773 7.51 30.43 33.15
N ALA A 774 6.97 29.36 33.72
CA ALA A 774 5.62 29.31 34.27
C ALA A 774 5.68 29.16 35.80
N GLY A 775 5.40 30.24 36.54
CA GLY A 775 5.69 30.32 37.96
C GLY A 775 7.15 29.91 38.30
N PRO A 776 7.38 28.88 39.14
CA PRO A 776 8.72 28.40 39.48
C PRO A 776 9.33 27.44 38.44
N LEU A 777 8.57 27.03 37.42
CA LEU A 777 8.99 26.03 36.43
C LEU A 777 9.65 26.70 35.22
N SER A 778 10.90 26.34 34.92
CA SER A 778 11.53 26.62 33.63
C SER A 778 11.35 25.44 32.68
N PHE A 779 10.80 25.65 31.48
CA PHE A 779 10.57 24.59 30.50
C PHE A 779 10.95 25.00 29.08
N GLY A 780 11.34 24.02 28.27
CA GLY A 780 11.68 24.19 26.86
C GLY A 780 10.51 23.74 25.96
N PRO A 781 9.79 24.66 25.32
CA PRO A 781 8.73 24.35 24.36
C PRO A 781 9.34 23.91 23.03
N LEU A 782 8.81 22.83 22.47
CA LEU A 782 9.17 22.31 21.15
C LEU A 782 7.90 21.91 20.41
N ILE A 783 7.88 22.09 19.10
CA ILE A 783 6.68 21.91 18.28
C ILE A 783 6.83 20.68 17.40
N CYS A 784 6.01 19.67 17.69
CA CYS A 784 5.70 18.55 16.81
C CYS A 784 6.95 17.78 16.36
N TYR A 785 7.32 17.91 15.10
CA TYR A 785 8.45 17.25 14.46
C TYR A 785 9.81 17.51 15.15
N GLU A 786 9.93 18.58 15.93
CA GLU A 786 11.13 18.93 16.70
C GLU A 786 11.49 17.89 17.77
N SER A 787 10.51 17.15 18.29
CA SER A 787 10.72 16.02 19.22
C SER A 787 11.61 14.90 18.65
N THR A 788 11.73 14.82 17.32
CA THR A 788 12.57 13.81 16.69
C THR A 788 14.06 14.13 16.88
N PHE A 789 14.43 15.40 17.02
CA PHE A 789 15.80 15.89 16.96
C PHE A 789 16.49 15.89 18.34
N PRO A 790 17.56 15.11 18.55
CA PRO A 790 18.28 15.09 19.83
C PRO A 790 18.91 16.43 20.20
N ASP A 791 19.43 17.14 19.21
CA ASP A 791 20.06 18.44 19.41
C ASP A 791 19.09 19.47 19.98
N MET A 792 17.84 19.51 19.51
CA MET A 792 16.82 20.46 20.00
C MET A 792 16.57 20.29 21.50
N ALA A 793 16.30 19.05 21.94
CA ALA A 793 16.07 18.75 23.35
C ALA A 793 17.32 19.06 24.20
N ARG A 794 18.52 18.72 23.70
CA ARG A 794 19.76 19.02 24.41
C ARG A 794 20.00 20.52 24.58
N THR A 795 19.73 21.32 23.55
CA THR A 795 19.92 22.77 23.59
C THR A 795 18.97 23.41 24.61
N GLU A 796 17.67 23.08 24.59
CA GLU A 796 16.71 23.58 25.59
C GLU A 796 17.15 23.26 27.04
N VAL A 797 17.64 22.05 27.28
CA VAL A 797 18.13 21.65 28.61
C VAL A 797 19.46 22.35 28.98
N ALA A 798 20.32 22.62 28.00
CA ALA A 798 21.54 23.40 28.21
C ALA A 798 21.22 24.87 28.54
N ASP A 799 20.16 25.42 27.95
CA ASP A 799 19.66 26.77 28.18
C ASP A 799 18.90 26.91 29.52
N GLY A 800 18.67 25.80 30.23
CA GLY A 800 18.13 25.80 31.59
C GLY A 800 16.75 25.17 31.76
N ALA A 801 16.20 24.50 30.73
CA ALA A 801 14.93 23.80 30.86
C ALA A 801 14.99 22.68 31.92
N GLN A 802 14.01 22.69 32.82
CA GLN A 802 13.75 21.65 33.83
C GLN A 802 12.71 20.63 33.35
N LEU A 803 11.93 20.98 32.33
CA LEU A 803 10.90 20.17 31.67
C LEU A 803 10.96 20.41 30.16
N LEU A 804 10.80 19.37 29.35
CA LEU A 804 10.60 19.48 27.91
C LEU A 804 9.10 19.37 27.60
N VAL A 805 8.56 20.30 26.81
CA VAL A 805 7.13 20.31 26.45
C VAL A 805 6.97 20.28 24.94
N TYR A 806 6.33 19.24 24.43
CA TYR A 806 6.10 19.02 23.00
C TYR A 806 4.63 19.25 22.65
N GLN A 807 4.33 20.31 21.90
CA GLN A 807 3.00 20.53 21.33
C GLN A 807 2.92 19.89 19.95
N THR A 808 1.98 18.97 19.70
CA THR A 808 1.87 18.27 18.42
C THR A 808 0.45 18.23 17.88
N SER A 809 0.32 18.10 16.57
CA SER A 809 -0.92 17.78 15.88
C SER A 809 -0.66 16.67 14.87
N THR A 810 -1.33 15.53 15.03
CA THR A 810 -1.26 14.41 14.08
C THR A 810 -2.56 14.25 13.30
N SER A 811 -3.28 15.36 13.07
CA SER A 811 -4.63 15.35 12.47
C SER A 811 -4.66 14.70 11.09
N THR A 812 -3.53 14.77 10.37
CA THR A 812 -3.32 14.16 9.06
C THR A 812 -3.17 12.63 9.11
N PHE A 813 -2.71 12.07 10.24
CA PHE A 813 -2.27 10.67 10.36
C PHE A 813 -3.10 9.85 11.35
N GLN A 814 -4.38 10.20 11.51
CA GLN A 814 -5.29 9.54 12.46
C GLN A 814 -5.40 8.03 12.22
N GLY A 815 -5.40 7.25 13.31
CA GLY A 815 -5.55 5.80 13.27
C GLY A 815 -4.35 5.05 12.68
N SER A 816 -3.21 5.73 12.51
CA SER A 816 -1.98 5.14 11.98
C SER A 816 -0.92 4.99 13.07
N TRP A 817 0.16 4.25 12.75
CA TRP A 817 1.28 4.09 13.68
C TRP A 817 2.08 5.38 13.91
N ALA A 818 1.86 6.44 13.12
CA ALA A 818 2.54 7.71 13.29
C ALA A 818 2.33 8.31 14.68
N GLN A 819 1.10 8.22 15.21
CA GLN A 819 0.70 8.89 16.45
C GLN A 819 1.45 8.34 17.68
N PRO A 820 1.42 7.01 17.96
CA PRO A 820 2.21 6.45 19.05
C PRO A 820 3.72 6.44 18.75
N GLN A 821 4.14 6.37 17.48
CA GLN A 821 5.56 6.54 17.11
C GLN A 821 6.08 7.90 17.55
N HIS A 822 5.33 8.96 17.26
CA HIS A 822 5.70 10.33 17.63
C HIS A 822 5.78 10.50 19.15
N ALA A 823 4.74 10.09 19.87
CA ALA A 823 4.67 10.19 21.34
C ALA A 823 5.81 9.45 22.05
N SER A 824 6.26 8.32 21.50
CA SER A 824 7.38 7.58 22.09
C SER A 824 8.71 8.33 22.06
N LEU A 825 8.89 9.30 21.15
CA LEU A 825 10.16 10.02 21.01
C LEU A 825 10.42 10.92 22.22
N ALA A 826 9.37 11.47 22.84
CA ALA A 826 9.48 12.23 24.09
C ALA A 826 10.08 11.38 25.22
N ALA A 827 9.78 10.07 25.31
CA ALA A 827 10.41 9.15 26.25
C ALA A 827 11.92 9.04 26.01
N VAL A 828 12.32 8.96 24.74
CA VAL A 828 13.73 8.89 24.35
C VAL A 828 14.44 10.21 24.68
N ARG A 829 13.85 11.36 24.33
CA ARG A 829 14.43 12.68 24.64
C ARG A 829 14.59 12.88 26.16
N ALA A 830 13.63 12.40 26.94
CA ALA A 830 13.68 12.46 28.40
C ALA A 830 14.85 11.65 28.96
N ALA A 831 15.00 10.39 28.53
CA ALA A 831 16.11 9.52 28.95
C ALA A 831 17.48 10.04 28.49
N GLU A 832 17.55 10.65 27.31
CA GLU A 832 18.76 11.26 26.76
C GLU A 832 19.24 12.45 27.59
N THR A 833 18.36 13.38 27.88
CA THR A 833 18.71 14.66 28.52
C THR A 833 18.68 14.61 30.04
N GLY A 834 18.00 13.62 30.62
CA GLY A 834 17.76 13.57 32.06
C GLY A 834 16.77 14.63 32.52
N ARG A 835 15.77 14.93 31.70
CA ARG A 835 14.66 15.82 32.02
C ARG A 835 13.32 15.13 31.76
N PRO A 836 12.30 15.34 32.60
CA PRO A 836 10.96 14.89 32.27
C PRO A 836 10.49 15.52 30.97
N ALA A 837 9.56 14.85 30.30
CA ALA A 837 8.99 15.32 29.04
C ALA A 837 7.47 15.16 29.05
N VAL A 838 6.77 16.17 28.54
CA VAL A 838 5.32 16.18 28.34
C VAL A 838 5.07 16.37 26.85
N GLN A 839 4.37 15.43 26.23
CA GLN A 839 3.87 15.59 24.87
C GLN A 839 2.35 15.74 24.90
N VAL A 840 1.85 16.78 24.23
CA VAL A 840 0.44 17.11 24.13
C VAL A 840 0.01 17.10 22.68
N GLY A 841 -0.87 16.15 22.35
CA GLY A 841 -1.50 16.07 21.04
C GLY A 841 -2.79 16.89 21.01
N LEU A 842 -2.91 17.78 20.03
CA LEU A 842 -4.21 18.31 19.61
C LEU A 842 -5.12 17.15 19.19
N THR A 843 -4.54 16.31 18.32
CA THR A 843 -5.04 15.01 17.90
C THR A 843 -3.86 14.04 17.95
N GLY A 844 -4.12 12.78 18.29
CA GLY A 844 -3.09 11.79 18.54
C GLY A 844 -2.79 11.57 20.02
N ASP A 845 -1.63 10.99 20.29
CA ASP A 845 -1.28 10.51 21.62
C ASP A 845 -0.66 11.63 22.47
N SER A 846 -1.22 11.83 23.66
CA SER A 846 -0.63 12.66 24.71
C SER A 846 0.03 11.77 25.76
N ALA A 847 1.25 12.11 26.17
CA ALA A 847 2.01 11.28 27.08
C ALA A 847 2.95 12.11 27.96
N VAL A 848 3.17 11.64 29.19
CA VAL A 848 4.03 12.27 30.18
C VAL A 848 5.07 11.26 30.64
N PHE A 849 6.33 11.67 30.69
CA PHE A 849 7.47 10.82 31.03
C PHE A 849 8.32 11.44 32.13
N ASP A 850 8.88 10.60 33.00
CA ASP A 850 9.92 11.01 33.94
C ASP A 850 11.28 11.23 33.25
N ALA A 851 12.27 11.72 33.99
CA ALA A 851 13.63 11.97 33.49
C ALA A 851 14.41 10.71 33.06
N HIS A 852 13.83 9.52 33.22
CA HIS A 852 14.38 8.25 32.75
C HIS A 852 13.61 7.69 31.54
N GLY A 853 12.62 8.43 31.03
CA GLY A 853 11.76 7.99 29.94
C GLY A 853 10.67 6.99 30.37
N ARG A 854 10.40 6.85 31.67
CA ARG A 854 9.29 6.00 32.16
C ARG A 854 7.98 6.74 32.00
N VAL A 855 6.95 6.02 31.54
CA VAL A 855 5.61 6.56 31.36
C VAL A 855 5.00 6.88 32.73
N LEU A 856 4.57 8.13 32.90
CA LEU A 856 3.77 8.61 34.03
C LEU A 856 2.28 8.65 33.66
N ALA A 857 1.96 9.06 32.43
CA ALA A 857 0.62 9.04 31.87
C ALA A 857 0.69 8.82 30.35
N TRP A 858 -0.29 8.11 29.79
CA TRP A 858 -0.44 7.94 28.34
C TRP A 858 -1.92 7.87 27.96
N HIS A 859 -2.35 8.78 27.10
CA HIS A 859 -3.69 8.83 26.54
C HIS A 859 -3.59 8.78 25.01
N GLY A 860 -4.16 7.73 24.41
CA GLY A 860 -4.07 7.52 22.96
C GLY A 860 -4.95 8.46 22.14
N ALA A 861 -4.80 8.40 20.82
CA ALA A 861 -5.55 9.23 19.86
C ALA A 861 -7.09 9.27 20.02
N GLY A 862 -7.70 8.23 20.61
CA GLY A 862 -9.14 8.19 20.85
C GLY A 862 -9.60 8.91 22.13
N TYR A 863 -8.67 9.36 22.98
CA TYR A 863 -8.99 10.11 24.20
C TYR A 863 -9.40 11.55 23.86
N ARG A 864 -10.37 12.08 24.63
CA ARG A 864 -10.81 13.48 24.56
C ARG A 864 -11.10 13.96 25.98
N GLY A 865 -10.47 15.05 26.39
CA GLY A 865 -10.58 15.61 27.75
C GLY A 865 -9.27 16.22 28.23
N ALA A 866 -9.23 16.58 29.51
CA ALA A 866 -8.03 17.03 30.19
C ALA A 866 -7.61 16.15 31.39
N PHE A 867 -6.30 16.10 31.66
CA PHE A 867 -5.74 15.41 32.82
C PHE A 867 -4.54 16.17 33.40
N VAL A 868 -4.28 15.98 34.70
CA VAL A 868 -3.17 16.61 35.42
C VAL A 868 -2.22 15.54 35.92
N THR A 869 -0.93 15.70 35.63
CA THR A 869 0.12 14.80 36.11
C THR A 869 1.11 15.59 36.97
N ARG A 870 1.47 15.06 38.15
CA ARG A 870 2.58 15.62 38.94
C ARG A 870 3.90 15.13 38.35
N VAL A 871 4.62 16.04 37.73
CA VAL A 871 5.88 15.74 37.03
C VAL A 871 7.06 15.95 37.99
N PRO A 872 7.89 14.92 38.26
CA PRO A 872 9.07 15.07 39.11
C PRO A 872 10.16 15.84 38.36
N LEU A 873 10.58 16.97 38.93
CA LEU A 873 11.70 17.76 38.42
C LEU A 873 12.99 17.23 39.03
N VAL A 874 14.03 17.15 38.21
CA VAL A 874 15.33 16.59 38.63
C VAL A 874 16.46 17.57 38.41
N SER A 875 17.52 17.41 39.21
CA SER A 875 18.80 18.10 39.01
C SER A 875 19.86 17.17 38.43
N GLY A 876 20.96 17.75 37.96
CA GLY A 876 22.04 17.02 37.30
C GLY A 876 21.86 16.91 35.78
N SER A 877 22.79 16.18 35.16
CA SER A 877 22.92 16.07 33.70
C SER A 877 23.44 14.67 33.34
N THR A 878 22.93 14.10 32.26
CA THR A 878 23.40 12.80 31.76
C THR A 878 24.75 12.94 31.06
N PRO A 879 25.53 11.86 30.91
CA PRO A 879 26.71 11.88 30.05
C PRO A 879 26.42 12.32 28.62
N TYR A 880 25.31 11.88 28.03
CA TYR A 880 24.91 12.27 26.67
C TYR A 880 24.55 13.76 26.56
N GLN A 881 23.88 14.34 27.55
CA GLN A 881 23.61 15.78 27.59
C GLN A 881 24.93 16.58 27.51
N ARG A 882 25.99 16.12 28.19
CA ARG A 882 27.31 16.77 28.20
C ARG A 882 28.13 16.51 26.93
N ALA A 883 28.19 15.26 26.47
CA ALA A 883 29.10 14.84 25.40
C ALA A 883 28.50 14.91 23.99
N GLY A 884 27.17 14.96 23.88
CA GLY A 884 26.47 14.95 22.59
C GLY A 884 26.68 13.66 21.81
N ASP A 885 26.66 13.76 20.47
CA ASP A 885 26.59 12.63 19.55
C ASP A 885 27.92 11.89 19.33
N TRP A 886 28.71 11.68 20.40
CA TRP A 886 30.02 11.02 20.33
C TRP A 886 29.96 9.63 19.68
N MET A 887 28.85 8.91 19.86
CA MET A 887 28.67 7.57 19.28
C MET A 887 28.57 7.60 17.75
N LEU A 888 27.99 8.67 17.17
CA LEU A 888 28.01 8.87 15.73
C LEU A 888 29.45 9.07 15.24
N ALA A 889 30.25 9.89 15.94
CA ALA A 889 31.65 10.10 15.61
C ALA A 889 32.44 8.78 15.61
N VAL A 890 32.27 7.95 16.66
CA VAL A 890 32.88 6.62 16.74
C VAL A 890 32.47 5.73 15.57
N ALA A 891 31.19 5.72 15.20
CA ALA A 891 30.70 4.93 14.08
C ALA A 891 31.28 5.38 12.73
N PHE A 892 31.33 6.69 12.47
CA PHE A 892 31.94 7.23 11.25
C PHE A 892 33.43 6.91 11.17
N THR A 893 34.17 7.02 12.29
CA THR A 893 35.59 6.67 12.35
C THR A 893 35.81 5.17 12.09
N ALA A 894 34.99 4.29 12.68
CA ALA A 894 35.06 2.85 12.44
C ALA A 894 34.80 2.50 10.96
N LEU A 895 33.80 3.13 10.35
CA LEU A 895 33.46 2.91 8.93
C LEU A 895 34.57 3.44 8.00
N ALA A 896 35.13 4.62 8.29
CA ALA A 896 36.24 5.20 7.54
C ALA A 896 37.52 4.34 7.66
N GLY A 897 37.82 3.83 8.86
CA GLY A 897 38.92 2.88 9.09
C GLY A 897 38.75 1.59 8.27
N ALA A 898 37.53 1.05 8.21
CA ALA A 898 37.26 -0.13 7.38
C ALA A 898 37.38 0.15 5.87
N ALA A 899 36.97 1.34 5.42
CA ALA A 899 37.08 1.76 4.02
C ALA A 899 38.53 2.02 3.58
N THR A 900 39.35 2.61 4.45
CA THR A 900 40.78 2.83 4.18
C THR A 900 41.56 1.51 4.13
N ALA A 901 41.37 0.63 5.12
CA ALA A 901 41.94 -0.72 5.11
C ALA A 901 41.55 -1.49 3.83
N ALA A 902 40.30 -1.33 3.40
CA ALA A 902 39.79 -1.90 2.15
C ALA A 902 40.46 -1.37 0.88
N GLY A 903 40.83 -0.09 0.86
CA GLY A 903 41.56 0.55 -0.24
C GLY A 903 43.00 0.08 -0.31
N VAL A 904 43.69 -0.01 0.83
CA VAL A 904 45.08 -0.49 0.94
C VAL A 904 45.21 -1.94 0.48
N GLU A 905 44.31 -2.82 0.90
CA GLU A 905 44.30 -4.22 0.44
C GLU A 905 44.14 -4.34 -1.09
N ARG A 906 43.35 -3.45 -1.73
CA ARG A 906 43.20 -3.46 -3.19
C ARG A 906 44.47 -3.01 -3.91
N ARG A 907 45.15 -1.97 -3.39
CA ARG A 907 46.42 -1.47 -3.94
C ARG A 907 47.59 -2.44 -3.77
N ARG A 908 47.53 -3.32 -2.76
CA ARG A 908 48.54 -4.39 -2.56
C ARG A 908 48.27 -5.63 -3.42
N ALA A 909 47.08 -5.75 -4.02
CA ALA A 909 46.62 -6.95 -4.72
C ALA A 909 46.48 -6.76 -6.25
N GLY A 910 46.62 -5.54 -6.75
CA GLY A 910 46.71 -5.21 -8.16
C GLY A 910 47.96 -4.39 -8.39
#